data_AF-A0A7T4TVE5-F1
#
_entry.id   AF-A0A7T4TVE5-F1
#
_cell.length_a   1.000
_cell.length_b   1.000
_cell.length_c   1.000
_cell.angle_alpha   90.00
_cell.angle_beta   90.00
_cell.angle_gamma   90.00
#
_symmetry.space_group_name_H-M   'P 1'
#
loop_
_entity.id
_entity.type
_entity.pdbx_description
1 polymer ?
#
loop_
_entity_poly.entity_id
_entity_poly.type
_entity_poly.pdbx_seq_one_letter_code
_entity_poly.pdbx_strand_id
1 'polypeptide(L)'
;MQFAVLPVRGWPVSPLPGQAFLVRDNWDDYSFKTTFQLLCVDPGCEIREIGGVKIGRFGMVAPATTPLPDGFETLDGAFFSLGLRDTYYERLRELGADLQRTVLRALNDVSFDLDLFSRARTENVTVTSLLRTVSAETVAGRFRGAGIPTGSSAAITEVTRRRLFDALRRTGASWSGSLDEVTFLRRLYDLDRLKSHDPRFATAEGDIVQHRYNNPEDWDDDWVFGDDRFGLSDGSDEVLLRFLAEMIHPAVRTDSGEVQRLLALVNGHLAADGYELAEARTVSGYPVYEARRIPASRTAPPAAATPIPSVPLGGDDYAAVRRAARGERKDYACPRQPVPDGGQADVFEATHKTLGTTVALKKLHSKYPAERQVARMRREIEIGQVLDGHPHAMPILDFGADHTWFVMPWADATAAERQEVLQDPAELRALVDALASVLAAAHEHGWLHRDIKPSNILYFDGRWTLADWGIVRRPRGQTTKVGRTGLYIGTEGFAAPELSGTPHEATASSDIYSIGRVIAWALTGELPRTNLPLLPPPGPWRTIVRTATHQDPLRRPQTVSDLLALIDREHAIIPEDPLPAAQTLLEAAGTGDAAAVDTLLTLVGDHPADYELHVGVLAQLDTQQAGPALAREPAQAHNLLRALAEHIHGDDTHIVQFGDAAAVVIWLHGICAYAADHADWDLLEEAAHTMCTWDGTWDQWNARDKITPWLPTLSNEAASVIADVLRDHPDSAQHFSHIADDRTADPRIRQALRTSTAG
;
A
#
# COMPACT_ATOMS: atom_id res chain seq x y z
N MET A 1 -16.15 45.90 7.45
CA MET A 1 -16.86 46.09 8.74
C MET A 1 -15.96 46.93 9.60
N GLN A 2 -16.44 47.99 10.24
CA GLN A 2 -15.60 48.89 11.03
C GLN A 2 -15.56 48.43 12.49
N PHE A 3 -14.38 48.11 13.01
CA PHE A 3 -14.15 47.80 14.42
C PHE A 3 -13.76 49.05 15.20
N ALA A 4 -14.28 49.19 16.42
CA ALA A 4 -13.84 50.18 17.39
C ALA A 4 -13.52 49.51 18.73
N VAL A 5 -12.44 49.94 19.39
CA VAL A 5 -12.01 49.40 20.68
C VAL A 5 -12.54 50.28 21.80
N LEU A 6 -13.34 49.69 22.69
CA LEU A 6 -13.96 50.40 23.80
C LEU A 6 -13.20 50.14 25.12
N PRO A 7 -13.18 51.11 26.05
CA PRO A 7 -12.62 50.89 27.38
C PRO A 7 -13.43 49.85 28.17
N VAL A 8 -12.91 49.45 29.32
CA VAL A 8 -13.56 48.44 30.17
C VAL A 8 -14.97 48.88 30.56
N ARG A 9 -15.95 47.99 30.31
CA ARG A 9 -17.40 48.24 30.45
C ARG A 9 -17.96 49.34 29.53
N GLY A 10 -17.26 49.70 28.46
CA GLY A 10 -17.78 50.60 27.43
C GLY A 10 -18.92 49.94 26.64
N TRP A 11 -19.92 50.74 26.26
CA TRP A 11 -21.05 50.29 25.44
C TRP A 11 -21.24 51.22 24.22
N PRO A 12 -21.55 50.70 23.02
CA PRO A 12 -21.74 51.52 21.83
C PRO A 12 -22.94 52.46 22.00
N VAL A 13 -22.76 53.74 21.66
CA VAL A 13 -23.85 54.73 21.65
C VAL A 13 -24.17 55.07 20.19
N SER A 14 -25.38 54.80 19.75
CA SER A 14 -25.85 55.01 18.36
C SER A 14 -25.03 54.25 17.28
N PRO A 15 -24.98 52.91 17.33
CA PRO A 15 -24.25 52.10 16.34
C PRO A 15 -24.86 52.20 14.94
N LEU A 16 -24.01 52.22 13.91
CA LEU A 16 -24.41 52.12 12.52
C LEU A 16 -24.30 50.66 12.03
N PRO A 17 -25.11 50.25 11.03
CA PRO A 17 -24.97 48.95 10.38
C PRO A 17 -23.53 48.71 9.88
N GLY A 18 -23.00 47.50 10.09
CA GLY A 18 -21.65 47.15 9.66
C GLY A 18 -20.53 47.60 10.60
N GLN A 19 -20.87 47.94 11.85
CA GLN A 19 -19.90 48.18 12.92
C GLN A 19 -19.78 46.98 13.88
N ALA A 20 -18.58 46.79 14.42
CA ALA A 20 -18.29 45.86 15.51
C ALA A 20 -17.47 46.57 16.59
N PHE A 21 -17.56 46.09 17.83
CA PHE A 21 -16.90 46.70 18.98
C PHE A 21 -16.17 45.64 19.79
N LEU A 22 -14.93 45.94 20.17
CA LEU A 22 -14.12 45.13 21.08
C LEU A 22 -14.01 45.84 22.42
N VAL A 23 -14.73 45.35 23.42
CA VAL A 23 -14.71 45.91 24.78
C VAL A 23 -13.58 45.27 25.56
N ARG A 24 -12.65 46.07 26.09
CA ARG A 24 -11.55 45.56 26.94
C ARG A 24 -12.11 44.97 28.24
N ASP A 25 -11.58 43.84 28.70
CA ASP A 25 -11.96 43.25 29.99
C ASP A 25 -10.89 43.47 31.10
N ASN A 26 -9.70 43.96 30.73
CA ASN A 26 -8.53 44.18 31.62
C ASN A 26 -8.07 42.95 32.45
N TRP A 27 -8.60 41.76 32.16
CA TRP A 27 -8.19 40.50 32.76
C TRP A 27 -6.72 40.18 32.44
N ASP A 28 -5.97 39.79 33.47
CA ASP A 28 -4.55 39.47 33.40
C ASP A 28 -4.34 37.95 33.35
N ASP A 29 -3.99 37.44 32.16
CA ASP A 29 -3.64 36.04 31.95
C ASP A 29 -2.12 35.86 32.03
N TYR A 30 -1.62 35.70 33.24
CA TYR A 30 -0.19 35.46 33.50
C TYR A 30 0.71 36.49 32.85
N SER A 31 0.45 37.77 33.16
CA SER A 31 1.14 38.95 32.65
C SER A 31 0.75 39.36 31.22
N PHE A 32 -0.21 38.67 30.60
CA PHE A 32 -0.76 39.06 29.29
C PHE A 32 -2.22 39.54 29.40
N LYS A 33 -2.50 40.75 28.90
CA LYS A 33 -3.86 41.30 28.80
C LYS A 33 -4.34 41.27 27.35
N THR A 34 -4.97 40.16 26.98
CA THR A 34 -5.36 39.83 25.59
C THR A 34 -6.87 39.65 25.39
N THR A 35 -7.68 39.72 26.46
CA THR A 35 -9.11 39.36 26.43
C THR A 35 -9.99 40.56 26.11
N PHE A 36 -10.91 40.38 25.16
CA PHE A 36 -11.92 41.34 24.74
C PHE A 36 -13.28 40.68 24.62
N GLN A 37 -14.35 41.45 24.80
CA GLN A 37 -15.71 41.03 24.47
C GLN A 37 -16.09 41.60 23.09
N LEU A 38 -16.52 40.74 22.17
CA LEU A 38 -16.97 41.15 20.85
C LEU A 38 -18.48 41.43 20.82
N LEU A 39 -18.83 42.63 20.36
CA LEU A 39 -20.19 43.04 20.04
C LEU A 39 -20.29 43.33 18.54
N CYS A 40 -21.29 42.79 17.85
CA CYS A 40 -21.53 43.04 16.43
C CYS A 40 -22.89 43.70 16.22
N VAL A 41 -22.98 44.68 15.33
CA VAL A 41 -24.26 45.30 14.95
C VAL A 41 -24.83 44.51 13.78
N ASP A 42 -26.01 43.94 13.97
CA ASP A 42 -26.68 43.17 12.92
C ASP A 42 -27.30 44.10 11.84
N PRO A 43 -27.74 43.56 10.68
CA PRO A 43 -28.34 44.36 9.63
C PRO A 43 -29.61 45.13 10.05
N GLY A 44 -30.25 44.73 11.15
CA GLY A 44 -31.42 45.39 11.75
C GLY A 44 -31.05 46.56 12.68
N CYS A 45 -29.77 46.91 12.79
CA CYS A 45 -29.21 47.89 13.73
C CYS A 45 -29.27 47.48 15.22
N GLU A 46 -29.46 46.19 15.52
CA GLU A 46 -29.40 45.70 16.90
C GLU A 46 -27.98 45.26 17.27
N ILE A 47 -27.55 45.55 18.49
CA ILE A 47 -26.25 45.09 19.02
C ILE A 47 -26.40 43.64 19.51
N ARG A 48 -25.60 42.74 18.94
CA ARG A 48 -25.51 41.33 19.32
C ARG A 48 -24.21 41.08 20.09
N GLU A 49 -24.35 40.52 21.28
CA GLU A 49 -23.20 40.12 22.10
C GLU A 49 -22.71 38.73 21.70
N ILE A 50 -21.56 38.68 21.04
CA ILE A 50 -21.04 37.46 20.45
C ILE A 50 -20.30 36.62 21.48
N GLY A 51 -19.40 37.23 22.24
CA GLY A 51 -18.66 36.51 23.27
C GLY A 51 -17.22 36.98 23.39
N GLY A 52 -16.50 36.33 24.30
CA GLY A 52 -15.11 36.64 24.58
C GLY A 52 -14.19 36.12 23.47
N VAL A 53 -13.28 36.99 23.04
CA VAL A 53 -12.22 36.71 22.07
C VAL A 53 -10.89 37.16 22.66
N LYS A 54 -9.86 36.33 22.49
CA LYS A 54 -8.49 36.71 22.84
C LYS A 54 -7.75 37.12 21.59
N ILE A 55 -7.04 38.24 21.66
CA ILE A 55 -6.28 38.79 20.53
C ILE A 55 -4.82 38.95 20.95
N GLY A 56 -3.94 38.23 20.26
CA GLY A 56 -2.49 38.27 20.43
C GLY A 56 -1.81 39.03 19.30
N ARG A 57 -0.54 39.38 19.51
CA ARG A 57 0.37 39.88 18.49
C ARG A 57 1.64 39.02 18.50
N PHE A 58 2.19 38.72 17.33
CA PHE A 58 3.45 37.99 17.22
C PHE A 58 4.58 38.74 17.95
N GLY A 59 5.42 38.00 18.68
CA GLY A 59 6.55 38.55 19.43
C GLY A 59 6.19 39.23 20.75
N MET A 60 4.99 39.01 21.30
CA MET A 60 4.62 39.56 22.61
C MET A 60 5.41 38.90 23.74
N VAL A 61 6.05 39.72 24.57
CA VAL A 61 6.79 39.29 25.77
C VAL A 61 6.12 39.84 27.02
N ALA A 62 5.83 38.99 28.00
CA ALA A 62 5.18 39.36 29.25
C ALA A 62 6.08 40.25 30.15
N PRO A 63 5.52 41.23 30.90
CA PRO A 63 4.11 41.64 30.91
C PRO A 63 3.74 42.51 29.70
N ALA A 64 2.65 42.17 29.00
CA ALA A 64 2.19 42.92 27.82
C ALA A 64 0.67 42.99 27.71
N THR A 65 0.18 44.12 27.18
CA THR A 65 -1.22 44.32 26.79
C THR A 65 -1.30 44.42 25.28
N THR A 66 -2.28 43.77 24.66
CA THR A 66 -2.43 43.80 23.20
C THR A 66 -2.65 45.25 22.71
N PRO A 67 -1.73 45.81 21.89
CA PRO A 67 -1.78 47.20 21.48
C PRO A 67 -2.68 47.38 20.25
N LEU A 68 -3.99 47.17 20.43
CA LEU A 68 -4.96 47.40 19.35
C LEU A 68 -5.16 48.90 19.09
N PRO A 69 -5.29 49.31 17.81
CA PRO A 69 -5.69 50.67 17.47
C PRO A 69 -7.13 50.96 17.91
N ASP A 70 -7.46 52.23 18.14
CA ASP A 70 -8.80 52.64 18.61
C ASP A 70 -9.92 52.27 17.62
N GLY A 71 -9.60 52.11 16.33
CA GLY A 71 -10.48 51.51 15.33
C GLY A 71 -9.74 51.02 14.09
N PHE A 72 -10.33 50.03 13.41
CA PHE A 72 -9.74 49.37 12.24
C PHE A 72 -10.80 48.64 11.40
N GLU A 73 -10.53 48.36 10.13
CA GLU A 73 -11.38 47.49 9.31
C GLU A 73 -10.94 46.02 9.39
N THR A 74 -9.63 45.81 9.36
CA THR A 74 -8.97 44.51 9.53
C THR A 74 -7.69 44.70 10.30
N LEU A 75 -7.37 43.78 11.20
CA LEU A 75 -6.07 43.75 11.85
C LEU A 75 -4.99 43.37 10.84
N ASP A 76 -3.83 44.01 10.93
CA ASP A 76 -2.69 43.62 10.12
C ASP A 76 -2.19 42.22 10.50
N GLY A 77 -1.37 41.63 9.63
CA GLY A 77 -0.88 40.26 9.80
C GLY A 77 0.05 40.05 11.01
N ALA A 78 0.32 41.08 11.81
CA ALA A 78 1.03 40.93 13.08
C ALA A 78 0.10 40.46 14.21
N PHE A 79 -1.21 40.55 14.05
CA PHE A 79 -2.19 40.14 15.05
C PHE A 79 -2.95 38.88 14.65
N PHE A 80 -3.45 38.17 15.66
CA PHE A 80 -4.28 36.98 15.49
C PHE A 80 -5.26 36.84 16.65
N SER A 81 -6.43 36.25 16.41
CA SER A 81 -7.46 36.08 17.42
C SER A 81 -7.90 34.63 17.62
N LEU A 82 -8.49 34.34 18.78
CA LEU A 82 -9.16 33.08 19.05
C LEU A 82 -10.40 33.28 19.95
N GLY A 83 -11.54 32.75 19.51
CA GLY A 83 -12.78 32.72 20.29
C GLY A 83 -12.69 31.79 21.50
N LEU A 84 -13.18 32.25 22.66
CA LEU A 84 -13.00 31.54 23.94
C LEU A 84 -13.91 30.32 24.13
N ARG A 85 -15.05 30.24 23.44
CA ARG A 85 -16.08 29.19 23.61
C ARG A 85 -16.72 28.85 22.26
N ASP A 86 -17.27 27.64 22.10
CA ASP A 86 -17.96 27.26 20.85
C ASP A 86 -19.17 28.17 20.55
N THR A 87 -19.84 28.64 21.62
CA THR A 87 -20.94 29.60 21.55
C THR A 87 -20.57 30.92 20.88
N TYR A 88 -19.29 31.31 20.87
CA TYR A 88 -18.80 32.48 20.12
C TYR A 88 -18.99 32.28 18.60
N TYR A 89 -18.57 31.13 18.08
CA TYR A 89 -18.65 30.81 16.65
C TYR A 89 -20.08 30.50 16.21
N GLU A 90 -20.89 29.90 17.08
CA GLU A 90 -22.34 29.73 16.86
C GLU A 90 -23.05 31.08 16.73
N ARG A 91 -22.84 32.01 17.67
CA ARG A 91 -23.44 33.35 17.62
C ARG A 91 -22.98 34.17 16.42
N LEU A 92 -21.72 34.01 15.97
CA LEU A 92 -21.29 34.62 14.71
C LEU A 92 -22.02 34.04 13.50
N ARG A 93 -22.29 32.73 13.46
CA ARG A 93 -23.07 32.09 12.39
C ARG A 93 -24.50 32.62 12.34
N GLU A 94 -25.10 32.89 13.49
CA GLU A 94 -26.46 33.45 13.60
C GLU A 94 -26.58 34.86 12.97
N LEU A 95 -25.47 35.61 12.86
CA LEU A 95 -25.46 36.90 12.16
C LEU A 95 -25.51 36.77 10.63
N GLY A 96 -25.32 35.56 10.11
CA GLY A 96 -25.21 35.28 8.67
C GLY A 96 -23.77 35.01 8.22
N ALA A 97 -23.63 34.10 7.26
CA ALA A 97 -22.34 33.55 6.82
C ALA A 97 -21.35 34.61 6.28
N ASP A 98 -21.85 35.67 5.65
CA ASP A 98 -21.00 36.73 5.10
C ASP A 98 -20.45 37.63 6.22
N LEU A 99 -21.26 37.96 7.22
CA LEU A 99 -20.80 38.76 8.36
C LEU A 99 -19.86 37.95 9.25
N GLN A 100 -20.16 36.66 9.47
CA GLN A 100 -19.25 35.73 10.14
C GLN A 100 -17.87 35.71 9.48
N ARG A 101 -17.82 35.48 8.15
CA ARG A 101 -16.55 35.45 7.40
C ARG A 101 -15.83 36.79 7.48
N THR A 102 -16.57 37.89 7.40
CA THR A 102 -15.99 39.24 7.50
C THR A 102 -15.34 39.47 8.86
N VAL A 103 -16.02 39.09 9.95
CA VAL A 103 -15.51 39.25 11.32
C VAL A 103 -14.28 38.37 11.56
N LEU A 104 -14.35 37.08 11.20
CA LEU A 104 -13.24 36.15 11.43
C LEU A 104 -11.99 36.54 10.63
N ARG A 105 -12.15 37.00 9.39
CA ARG A 105 -11.03 37.53 8.59
C ARG A 105 -10.50 38.84 9.15
N ALA A 106 -11.37 39.76 9.56
CA ALA A 106 -10.94 41.06 10.07
C ALA A 106 -10.16 40.96 11.39
N LEU A 107 -10.43 39.95 12.22
CA LEU A 107 -9.71 39.73 13.46
C LEU A 107 -8.51 38.77 13.33
N ASN A 108 -8.24 38.26 12.12
CA ASN A 108 -7.26 37.21 11.86
C ASN A 108 -7.48 36.01 12.80
N ASP A 109 -8.71 35.49 12.83
CA ASP A 109 -9.07 34.39 13.74
C ASP A 109 -8.42 33.08 13.29
N VAL A 110 -7.62 32.50 14.17
CA VAL A 110 -6.81 31.32 13.87
C VAL A 110 -7.66 30.08 13.59
N SER A 111 -8.94 30.06 13.98
CA SER A 111 -9.84 28.96 13.60
C SER A 111 -10.24 29.01 12.12
N PHE A 112 -9.97 30.11 11.42
CA PHE A 112 -10.34 30.34 10.03
C PHE A 112 -9.13 30.21 9.07
N ASP A 113 -7.91 30.17 9.60
CA ASP A 113 -6.65 30.09 8.86
C ASP A 113 -5.66 29.20 9.62
N LEU A 114 -5.48 27.96 9.15
CA LEU A 114 -4.62 26.97 9.79
C LEU A 114 -3.13 27.29 9.66
N ASP A 115 -2.72 28.05 8.64
CA ASP A 115 -1.34 28.49 8.49
C ASP A 115 -1.03 29.58 9.51
N LEU A 116 -1.98 30.50 9.71
CA LEU A 116 -1.91 31.48 10.78
C LEU A 116 -1.91 30.80 12.15
N PHE A 117 -2.75 29.78 12.37
CA PHE A 117 -2.75 29.01 13.62
C PHE A 117 -1.41 28.31 13.86
N SER A 118 -0.84 27.67 12.83
CA SER A 118 0.43 26.95 12.92
C SER A 118 1.60 27.87 13.27
N ARG A 119 1.56 29.12 12.79
CA ARG A 119 2.53 30.16 13.15
C ARG A 119 2.27 30.72 14.55
N ALA A 120 1.00 30.93 14.91
CA ALA A 120 0.62 31.53 16.19
C ALA A 120 0.75 30.56 17.37
N ARG A 121 0.58 29.24 17.17
CA ARG A 121 0.55 28.24 18.27
C ARG A 121 1.84 28.17 19.08
N THR A 122 2.97 28.55 18.48
CA THR A 122 4.30 28.54 19.12
C THR A 122 4.60 29.85 19.85
N GLU A 123 3.79 30.89 19.66
CA GLU A 123 3.97 32.16 20.36
C GLU A 123 3.68 32.01 21.85
N ASN A 124 4.51 32.64 22.68
CA ASN A 124 4.40 32.57 24.13
C ASN A 124 3.03 33.08 24.62
N VAL A 125 2.51 34.15 24.00
CA VAL A 125 1.17 34.68 24.29
C VAL A 125 0.06 33.66 23.96
N THR A 126 0.26 32.81 22.95
CA THR A 126 -0.74 31.81 22.55
C THR A 126 -0.79 30.65 23.51
N VAL A 127 0.37 30.09 23.85
CA VAL A 127 0.50 28.97 24.81
C VAL A 127 0.04 29.41 26.20
N THR A 128 0.45 30.60 26.62
CA THR A 128 0.21 31.08 27.99
C THR A 128 -1.20 31.67 28.17
N SER A 129 -1.74 32.34 27.15
CA SER A 129 -3.02 33.06 27.25
C SER A 129 -4.12 32.50 26.35
N LEU A 130 -3.93 32.37 25.03
CA LEU A 130 -5.04 32.06 24.10
C LEU A 130 -5.54 30.61 24.19
N LEU A 131 -4.64 29.62 24.26
CA LEU A 131 -4.99 28.19 24.33
C LEU A 131 -5.25 27.69 25.77
N ARG A 132 -5.26 28.59 26.75
CA ARG A 132 -5.49 28.23 28.16
C ARG A 132 -6.83 27.54 28.39
N THR A 133 -7.88 27.97 27.68
CA THR A 133 -9.25 27.49 27.86
C THR A 133 -9.77 26.66 26.69
N VAL A 134 -8.97 26.53 25.62
CA VAL A 134 -9.34 25.84 24.37
C VAL A 134 -8.11 25.08 23.88
N SER A 135 -8.20 23.75 23.72
CA SER A 135 -7.07 22.94 23.25
C SER A 135 -6.74 23.20 21.77
N ALA A 136 -5.48 23.02 21.38
CA ALA A 136 -5.05 23.17 19.98
C ALA A 136 -5.79 22.22 19.02
N GLU A 137 -6.07 20.99 19.46
CA GLU A 137 -6.89 20.01 18.74
C GLU A 137 -8.33 20.52 18.52
N THR A 138 -8.90 21.22 19.49
CA THR A 138 -10.23 21.82 19.36
C THR A 138 -10.22 22.94 18.31
N VAL A 139 -9.14 23.74 18.24
CA VAL A 139 -8.99 24.79 17.22
C VAL A 139 -8.86 24.20 15.81
N ALA A 140 -8.05 23.15 15.65
CA ALA A 140 -7.91 22.42 14.38
C ALA A 140 -9.20 21.69 13.97
N GLY A 141 -9.93 21.12 14.94
CA GLY A 141 -11.23 20.48 14.73
C GLY A 141 -12.33 21.47 14.35
N ARG A 142 -12.30 22.70 14.88
CA ARG A 142 -13.25 23.78 14.54
C ARG A 142 -13.14 24.23 13.09
N PHE A 143 -11.95 24.17 12.48
CA PHE A 143 -11.78 24.39 11.04
C PHE A 143 -12.56 23.37 10.21
N ARG A 144 -12.58 22.10 10.64
CA ARG A 144 -13.34 21.02 9.97
C ARG A 144 -14.87 21.15 10.16
N GLY A 145 -15.33 21.82 11.22
CA GLY A 145 -16.74 21.97 11.58
C GLY A 145 -17.44 23.26 11.08
N ALA A 146 -16.74 24.14 10.36
CA ALA A 146 -17.26 25.47 10.00
C ALA A 146 -18.27 25.51 8.84
N GLY A 147 -18.74 24.37 8.31
CA GLY A 147 -19.91 24.30 7.42
C GLY A 147 -19.79 25.13 6.14
N ILE A 148 -18.57 25.28 5.60
CA ILE A 148 -18.33 25.85 4.28
C ILE A 148 -18.40 24.69 3.28
N PRO A 149 -19.25 24.74 2.24
CA PRO A 149 -19.38 23.63 1.30
C PRO A 149 -18.08 23.47 0.52
N THR A 150 -17.27 22.50 0.93
CA THR A 150 -16.07 22.10 0.21
C THR A 150 -16.46 21.11 -0.86
N GLY A 151 -16.35 21.53 -2.12
CA GLY A 151 -16.11 20.58 -3.21
C GLY A 151 -14.88 19.73 -2.84
N SER A 152 -15.02 18.42 -3.03
CA SER A 152 -14.00 17.36 -2.89
C SER A 152 -12.54 17.86 -2.79
N SER A 153 -11.88 17.63 -1.65
CA SER A 153 -10.42 17.75 -1.53
C SER A 153 -9.87 16.59 -0.70
N ALA A 154 -8.90 15.89 -1.29
CA ALA A 154 -8.33 14.62 -0.85
C ALA A 154 -7.12 14.85 0.08
N ALA A 155 -7.28 14.71 1.39
CA ALA A 155 -6.16 14.76 2.35
C ALA A 155 -5.64 13.35 2.65
N ILE A 156 -4.35 13.20 2.98
CA ILE A 156 -3.79 11.92 3.45
C ILE A 156 -4.43 11.59 4.80
N THR A 157 -5.15 10.48 4.85
CA THR A 157 -5.92 10.11 6.04
C THR A 157 -5.01 9.63 7.17
N GLU A 158 -5.43 9.82 8.42
CA GLU A 158 -4.75 9.28 9.61
C GLU A 158 -4.56 7.75 9.52
N VAL A 159 -5.50 7.07 8.85
CA VAL A 159 -5.43 5.63 8.56
C VAL A 159 -4.27 5.31 7.63
N THR A 160 -4.06 6.11 6.58
CA THR A 160 -2.92 5.97 5.66
C THR A 160 -1.61 6.28 6.36
N ARG A 161 -1.54 7.36 7.16
CA ARG A 161 -0.34 7.70 7.96
C ARG A 161 0.08 6.56 8.88
N ARG A 162 -0.87 6.01 9.64
CA ARG A 162 -0.61 4.89 10.55
C ARG A 162 -0.16 3.63 9.81
N ARG A 163 -0.86 3.25 8.73
CA ARG A 163 -0.51 2.08 7.91
C ARG A 163 0.87 2.21 7.28
N LEU A 164 1.21 3.41 6.83
CA LEU A 164 2.49 3.75 6.24
C LEU A 164 3.62 3.59 7.25
N PHE A 165 3.51 4.17 8.45
CA PHE A 165 4.54 3.99 9.49
C PHE A 165 4.65 2.54 9.96
N ASP A 166 3.52 1.84 10.11
CA ASP A 166 3.52 0.41 10.42
C ASP A 166 4.20 -0.42 9.32
N ALA A 167 4.07 -0.02 8.06
CA ALA A 167 4.74 -0.67 6.93
C ALA A 167 6.24 -0.36 6.91
N LEU A 168 6.63 0.91 7.12
CA LEU A 168 8.04 1.31 7.22
C LEU A 168 8.75 0.59 8.37
N ARG A 169 8.12 0.49 9.55
CA ARG A 169 8.64 -0.30 10.69
C ARG A 169 8.92 -1.76 10.33
N ARG A 170 8.04 -2.38 9.54
CA ARG A 170 8.18 -3.79 9.11
C ARG A 170 9.33 -4.02 8.14
N THR A 171 9.79 -3.00 7.43
CA THR A 171 10.94 -3.13 6.53
C THR A 171 12.25 -3.35 7.27
N GLY A 172 12.35 -2.86 8.52
CA GLY A 172 13.62 -2.81 9.25
C GLY A 172 14.65 -1.85 8.64
N ALA A 173 14.30 -1.10 7.61
CA ALA A 173 15.19 -0.13 6.97
C ALA A 173 15.31 1.14 7.83
N SER A 174 16.54 1.58 8.10
CA SER A 174 16.81 2.80 8.87
C SER A 174 16.26 4.03 8.16
N TRP A 175 15.31 4.78 8.70
CA TRP A 175 14.69 5.91 8.01
C TRP A 175 15.67 7.03 7.62
N SER A 176 16.83 7.13 8.27
CA SER A 176 17.91 8.07 7.92
C SER A 176 18.89 7.54 6.85
N GLY A 177 18.69 6.30 6.39
CA GLY A 177 19.54 5.66 5.39
C GLY A 177 21.00 5.54 5.84
N SER A 178 21.93 5.96 4.99
CA SER A 178 23.36 5.99 5.28
C SER A 178 23.80 7.21 6.10
N LEU A 179 22.90 8.18 6.32
CA LEU A 179 23.15 9.31 7.20
C LEU A 179 22.82 8.95 8.65
N ASP A 180 23.49 9.63 9.56
CA ASP A 180 23.08 9.61 10.95
C ASP A 180 21.75 10.38 11.13
N GLU A 181 20.96 10.00 12.14
CA GLU A 181 19.62 10.51 12.41
C GLU A 181 19.57 12.05 12.51
N VAL A 182 20.58 12.67 13.13
CA VAL A 182 20.67 14.13 13.26
C VAL A 182 20.94 14.79 11.91
N THR A 183 21.91 14.27 11.14
CA THR A 183 22.23 14.79 9.81
C THR A 183 21.05 14.67 8.85
N PHE A 184 20.29 13.57 8.90
CA PHE A 184 19.06 13.43 8.14
C PHE A 184 18.03 14.49 8.56
N LEU A 185 17.73 14.60 9.85
CA LEU A 185 16.68 15.50 10.33
C LEU A 185 17.03 16.98 10.08
N ARG A 186 18.30 17.38 10.11
CA ARG A 186 18.75 18.74 9.76
C ARG A 186 18.43 19.14 8.31
N ARG A 187 18.23 18.16 7.42
CA ARG A 187 17.82 18.43 6.02
C ARG A 187 16.35 18.85 5.92
N LEU A 188 15.54 18.50 6.92
CA LEU A 188 14.10 18.75 6.95
C LEU A 188 13.68 19.79 8.00
N TYR A 189 14.42 19.87 9.12
CA TYR A 189 14.05 20.61 10.32
C TYR A 189 15.22 21.45 10.86
N ASP A 190 14.89 22.60 11.43
CA ASP A 190 15.84 23.44 12.18
C ASP A 190 15.93 22.93 13.63
N LEU A 191 16.80 21.93 13.87
CA LEU A 191 16.93 21.26 15.17
C LEU A 191 17.41 22.19 16.29
N ASP A 192 18.06 23.30 15.96
CA ASP A 192 18.53 24.30 16.92
C ASP A 192 17.37 25.13 17.50
N ARG A 193 16.24 25.16 16.79
CA ARG A 193 15.01 25.85 17.22
C ARG A 193 13.97 24.91 17.82
N LEU A 194 14.07 23.60 17.57
CA LEU A 194 13.20 22.60 18.19
C LEU A 194 13.63 22.36 19.63
N LYS A 195 12.65 22.37 20.55
CA LYS A 195 12.90 22.21 21.97
C LYS A 195 13.12 20.74 22.32
N SER A 196 13.98 20.48 23.30
CA SER A 196 14.14 19.13 23.85
C SER A 196 12.93 18.70 24.69
N HIS A 197 12.62 17.39 24.67
CA HIS A 197 11.72 16.74 25.60
C HIS A 197 12.41 16.40 26.93
N ASP A 198 13.73 16.23 26.92
CA ASP A 198 14.54 16.16 28.13
C ASP A 198 14.97 17.58 28.60
N PRO A 199 14.48 18.05 29.76
CA PRO A 199 14.82 19.38 30.27
C PRO A 199 16.32 19.58 30.57
N ARG A 200 17.14 18.52 30.57
CA ARG A 200 18.61 18.61 30.71
C ARG A 200 19.28 19.18 29.46
N PHE A 201 18.63 19.14 28.29
CA PHE A 201 19.15 19.65 27.02
C PHE A 201 18.31 20.81 26.50
N ALA A 202 18.96 21.75 25.81
CA ALA A 202 18.29 22.96 25.31
C ALA A 202 17.60 22.75 23.96
N THR A 203 18.15 21.89 23.10
CA THR A 203 17.74 21.66 21.71
C THR A 203 17.34 20.21 21.48
N ALA A 204 16.47 19.97 20.50
CA ALA A 204 16.08 18.62 20.08
C ALA A 204 17.28 17.81 19.60
N GLU A 205 18.28 18.43 18.98
CA GLU A 205 19.54 17.75 18.65
C GLU A 205 20.27 17.21 19.88
N GLY A 206 20.42 18.03 20.94
CA GLY A 206 21.09 17.58 22.17
C GLY A 206 20.38 16.40 22.83
N ASP A 207 19.05 16.40 22.75
CA ASP A 207 18.17 15.31 23.19
C ASP A 207 18.42 14.00 22.40
N ILE A 208 18.39 14.09 21.07
CA ILE A 208 18.60 12.96 20.16
C ILE A 208 20.01 12.41 20.32
N VAL A 209 21.03 13.27 20.37
CA VAL A 209 22.43 12.85 20.57
C VAL A 209 22.57 12.06 21.88
N GLN A 210 21.93 12.54 22.96
CA GLN A 210 22.00 11.85 24.23
C GLN A 210 21.31 10.48 24.19
N HIS A 211 20.08 10.41 23.68
CA HIS A 211 19.24 9.21 23.80
C HIS A 211 19.39 8.21 22.64
N ARG A 212 20.03 8.59 21.53
CA ARG A 212 20.27 7.68 20.40
C ARG A 212 21.74 7.31 20.21
N TYR A 213 22.68 8.14 20.65
CA TYR A 213 24.12 7.88 20.45
C TYR A 213 24.87 7.61 21.75
N ASN A 214 24.61 8.40 22.80
CA ASN A 214 25.27 8.16 24.09
C ASN A 214 24.59 7.04 24.89
N ASN A 215 23.26 6.88 24.76
CA ASN A 215 22.45 5.87 25.45
C ASN A 215 21.47 5.16 24.48
N PRO A 216 21.95 4.35 23.53
CA PRO A 216 21.12 3.81 22.44
C PRO A 216 19.94 2.91 22.87
N GLU A 217 19.87 2.47 24.13
CA GLU A 217 18.73 1.69 24.66
C GLU A 217 17.55 2.57 25.12
N ASP A 218 17.69 3.90 25.14
CA ASP A 218 16.66 4.79 25.68
C ASP A 218 15.44 4.90 24.75
N TRP A 219 15.64 4.92 23.42
CA TRP A 219 14.57 5.08 22.41
C TRP A 219 14.63 3.97 21.36
N ASP A 220 13.48 3.55 20.84
CA ASP A 220 13.36 2.61 19.73
C ASP A 220 13.85 3.21 18.39
N ASP A 221 14.26 2.40 17.42
CA ASP A 221 14.81 2.87 16.14
C ASP A 221 13.80 3.64 15.25
N ASP A 222 12.51 3.56 15.57
CA ASP A 222 11.41 4.18 14.86
C ASP A 222 10.79 5.37 15.62
N TRP A 223 11.46 5.85 16.67
CA TRP A 223 11.00 6.91 17.58
C TRP A 223 10.47 8.15 16.86
N VAL A 224 11.09 8.52 15.73
CA VAL A 224 10.74 9.70 14.93
C VAL A 224 9.29 9.71 14.43
N PHE A 225 8.69 8.53 14.18
CA PHE A 225 7.31 8.45 13.71
C PHE A 225 6.29 8.78 14.82
N GLY A 226 6.69 8.63 16.08
CA GLY A 226 5.87 8.95 17.25
C GLY A 226 6.19 10.29 17.90
N ASP A 227 7.27 10.97 17.47
CA ASP A 227 7.72 12.23 18.06
C ASP A 227 7.01 13.43 17.44
N ASP A 228 6.21 14.11 18.27
CA ASP A 228 5.34 15.23 17.90
C ASP A 228 6.12 16.48 17.46
N ARG A 229 7.41 16.60 17.79
CA ARG A 229 8.26 17.70 17.31
C ARG A 229 8.41 17.71 15.79
N PHE A 230 8.28 16.54 15.16
CA PHE A 230 8.46 16.36 13.72
C PHE A 230 7.14 16.31 12.94
N GLY A 231 5.99 16.18 13.61
CA GLY A 231 4.67 16.31 12.99
C GLY A 231 4.37 15.29 11.88
N LEU A 232 4.99 14.11 11.93
CA LEU A 232 4.78 13.07 10.91
C LEU A 232 3.42 12.39 11.07
N SER A 233 2.97 12.17 12.30
CA SER A 233 1.69 11.51 12.60
C SER A 233 0.49 12.46 12.53
N ASP A 234 0.66 13.71 12.96
CA ASP A 234 -0.43 14.67 13.22
C ASP A 234 -0.22 16.05 12.57
N GLY A 235 0.91 16.27 11.87
CA GLY A 235 1.22 17.50 11.12
C GLY A 235 0.68 17.50 9.68
N SER A 236 1.13 18.47 8.87
CA SER A 236 0.59 18.65 7.51
C SER A 236 0.95 17.51 6.55
N ASP A 237 0.19 17.36 5.46
CA ASP A 237 0.49 16.36 4.42
C ASP A 237 1.84 16.65 3.75
N GLU A 238 2.20 17.93 3.58
CA GLU A 238 3.50 18.34 3.04
C GLU A 238 4.67 17.93 3.93
N VAL A 239 4.52 17.98 5.25
CA VAL A 239 5.58 17.56 6.19
C VAL A 239 5.87 16.07 6.04
N LEU A 240 4.81 15.26 6.00
CA LEU A 240 4.92 13.82 5.78
C LEU A 240 5.50 13.51 4.40
N LEU A 241 4.95 14.11 3.34
CA LEU A 241 5.38 13.86 1.97
C LEU A 241 6.85 14.23 1.73
N ARG A 242 7.32 15.34 2.32
CA ARG A 242 8.74 15.74 2.27
C ARG A 242 9.62 14.76 3.03
N PHE A 243 9.18 14.31 4.21
CA PHE A 243 9.94 13.32 4.98
C PHE A 243 10.11 12.02 4.20
N LEU A 244 9.02 11.50 3.60
CA LEU A 244 9.05 10.28 2.80
C LEU A 244 9.89 10.40 1.54
N ALA A 245 9.84 11.56 0.86
CA ALA A 245 10.69 11.85 -0.28
C ALA A 245 12.18 11.91 0.12
N GLU A 246 12.49 12.49 1.29
CA GLU A 246 13.85 12.58 1.80
C GLU A 246 14.40 11.20 2.20
N MET A 247 13.57 10.30 2.76
CA MET A 247 13.97 8.92 3.12
C MET A 247 14.54 8.13 1.93
N ILE A 248 14.11 8.46 0.70
CA ILE A 248 14.54 7.80 -0.54
C ILE A 248 15.43 8.71 -1.40
N HIS A 249 15.86 9.85 -0.86
CA HIS A 249 16.71 10.78 -1.58
C HIS A 249 18.11 10.17 -1.82
N PRO A 250 18.76 10.37 -2.99
CA PRO A 250 20.07 9.78 -3.30
C PRO A 250 21.19 10.10 -2.30
N ALA A 251 21.12 11.28 -1.67
CA ALA A 251 22.06 11.68 -0.60
C ALA A 251 21.81 10.99 0.76
N VAL A 252 20.66 10.32 0.91
CA VAL A 252 20.26 9.58 2.11
C VAL A 252 20.42 8.07 1.87
N ARG A 253 20.13 7.59 0.67
CA ARG A 253 20.26 6.19 0.28
C ARG A 253 20.88 6.03 -1.08
N THR A 254 21.89 5.17 -1.15
CA THR A 254 22.64 4.87 -2.36
C THR A 254 22.24 3.54 -3.01
N ASP A 255 21.55 2.65 -2.28
CA ASP A 255 21.00 1.40 -2.81
C ASP A 255 19.69 1.68 -3.56
N SER A 256 19.76 1.65 -4.89
CA SER A 256 18.62 1.86 -5.77
C SER A 256 17.51 0.81 -5.60
N GLY A 257 17.87 -0.44 -5.27
CA GLY A 257 16.90 -1.50 -4.98
C GLY A 257 16.14 -1.25 -3.68
N GLU A 258 16.82 -0.75 -2.65
CA GLU A 258 16.18 -0.31 -1.40
C GLU A 258 15.25 0.89 -1.65
N VAL A 259 15.70 1.86 -2.45
CA VAL A 259 14.89 3.01 -2.87
C VAL A 259 13.63 2.55 -3.61
N GLN A 260 13.71 1.63 -4.57
CA GLN A 260 12.53 1.14 -5.30
C GLN A 260 11.56 0.36 -4.39
N ARG A 261 12.08 -0.47 -3.47
CA ARG A 261 11.23 -1.18 -2.49
C ARG A 261 10.49 -0.20 -1.58
N LEU A 262 11.18 0.81 -1.06
CA LEU A 262 10.58 1.85 -0.22
C LEU A 262 9.60 2.71 -1.01
N LEU A 263 9.93 3.09 -2.24
CA LEU A 263 9.07 3.87 -3.12
C LEU A 263 7.77 3.11 -3.45
N ALA A 264 7.86 1.83 -3.80
CA ALA A 264 6.69 0.98 -4.06
C ALA A 264 5.80 0.84 -2.82
N LEU A 265 6.40 0.64 -1.64
CA LEU A 265 5.69 0.57 -0.36
C LEU A 265 4.98 1.90 -0.03
N VAL A 266 5.70 3.02 -0.15
CA VAL A 266 5.18 4.35 0.14
C VAL A 266 4.04 4.69 -0.84
N ASN A 267 4.23 4.49 -2.13
CA ASN A 267 3.23 4.77 -3.16
C ASN A 267 2.01 3.84 -3.05
N GLY A 268 2.19 2.57 -2.68
CA GLY A 268 1.08 1.64 -2.43
C GLY A 268 0.13 2.14 -1.34
N HIS A 269 0.65 2.87 -0.34
CA HIS A 269 -0.17 3.48 0.70
C HIS A 269 -0.70 4.87 0.31
N LEU A 270 0.12 5.73 -0.31
CA LEU A 270 -0.29 7.08 -0.73
C LEU A 270 -1.34 7.08 -1.85
N ALA A 271 -1.35 6.06 -2.71
CA ALA A 271 -2.28 5.98 -3.84
C ALA A 271 -3.75 5.96 -3.41
N ALA A 272 -4.05 5.38 -2.25
CA ALA A 272 -5.40 5.34 -1.69
C ALA A 272 -5.98 6.74 -1.41
N ASP A 273 -5.10 7.72 -1.14
CA ASP A 273 -5.46 9.11 -0.89
C ASP A 273 -5.10 10.03 -2.08
N GLY A 274 -4.80 9.44 -3.25
CA GLY A 274 -4.58 10.15 -4.51
C GLY A 274 -3.22 10.84 -4.63
N TYR A 275 -2.22 10.37 -3.89
CA TYR A 275 -0.84 10.87 -3.95
C TYR A 275 0.12 9.77 -4.42
N GLU A 276 1.21 10.19 -5.06
CA GLU A 276 2.38 9.35 -5.31
C GLU A 276 3.65 10.20 -5.17
N LEU A 277 4.73 9.59 -4.72
CA LEU A 277 6.08 10.08 -4.95
C LEU A 277 6.46 9.70 -6.39
N ALA A 278 6.66 10.69 -7.24
CA ALA A 278 7.07 10.50 -8.61
C ALA A 278 8.42 11.18 -8.84
N GLU A 279 9.19 10.64 -9.78
CA GLU A 279 10.45 11.25 -10.16
C GLU A 279 10.20 12.67 -10.69
N ALA A 280 10.88 13.64 -10.09
CA ALA A 280 10.71 15.06 -10.40
C ALA A 280 11.92 15.62 -11.14
N ARG A 281 13.12 15.17 -10.76
CA ARG A 281 14.39 15.56 -11.37
C ARG A 281 15.45 14.50 -11.09
N THR A 282 16.55 14.54 -11.81
CA THR A 282 17.76 13.77 -11.51
C THR A 282 18.84 14.68 -10.92
N VAL A 283 19.60 14.17 -9.96
CA VAL A 283 20.78 14.83 -9.40
C VAL A 283 21.95 13.87 -9.49
N SER A 284 22.97 14.25 -10.27
CA SER A 284 24.17 13.41 -10.53
C SER A 284 23.83 12.00 -11.05
N GLY A 285 22.81 11.89 -11.91
CA GLY A 285 22.36 10.61 -12.47
C GLY A 285 21.39 9.81 -11.60
N TYR A 286 21.08 10.25 -10.37
CA TYR A 286 20.15 9.56 -9.48
C TYR A 286 18.80 10.28 -9.40
N PRO A 287 17.66 9.54 -9.42
CA PRO A 287 16.34 10.13 -9.39
C PRO A 287 16.02 10.74 -8.02
N VAL A 288 15.47 11.95 -8.03
CA VAL A 288 14.91 12.62 -6.86
C VAL A 288 13.39 12.64 -7.00
N TYR A 289 12.72 12.06 -6.01
CA TYR A 289 11.28 11.91 -5.99
C TYR A 289 10.61 13.07 -5.26
N GLU A 290 9.50 13.57 -5.79
CA GLU A 290 8.63 14.55 -5.13
C GLU A 290 7.18 14.07 -5.15
N ALA A 291 6.42 14.49 -4.16
CA ALA A 291 5.03 14.13 -4.07
C ALA A 291 4.18 14.89 -5.09
N ARG A 292 3.36 14.16 -5.85
CA ARG A 292 2.36 14.73 -6.76
C ARG A 292 1.01 14.04 -6.63
N ARG A 293 -0.02 14.68 -7.16
CA ARG A 293 -1.36 14.11 -7.28
C ARG A 293 -1.41 13.11 -8.43
N ILE A 294 -2.09 11.99 -8.21
CA ILE A 294 -2.40 11.03 -9.27
C ILE A 294 -3.49 11.66 -10.17
N PRO A 295 -3.24 11.84 -11.48
CA PRO A 295 -4.25 12.39 -12.40
C PRO A 295 -5.49 11.50 -12.47
N ALA A 296 -6.68 12.10 -12.57
CA ALA A 296 -7.96 11.38 -12.61
C ALA A 296 -8.11 10.37 -13.79
N SER A 297 -7.22 10.42 -14.79
CA SER A 297 -7.17 9.43 -15.88
C SER A 297 -6.42 8.14 -15.51
N ARG A 298 -5.62 8.14 -14.44
CA ARG A 298 -4.98 6.96 -13.85
C ARG A 298 -5.79 6.35 -12.70
N THR A 299 -6.88 7.01 -12.27
CA THR A 299 -7.88 6.49 -11.32
C THR A 299 -9.08 5.89 -12.02
N ALA A 300 -8.87 5.14 -13.11
CA ALA A 300 -9.87 4.16 -13.49
C ALA A 300 -9.91 3.13 -12.34
N PRO A 301 -11.08 2.78 -11.78
CA PRO A 301 -11.17 1.57 -10.97
C PRO A 301 -10.61 0.41 -11.82
N PRO A 302 -9.94 -0.60 -11.22
CA PRO A 302 -9.62 -1.81 -11.96
C PRO A 302 -10.90 -2.25 -12.67
N ALA A 303 -10.75 -2.55 -13.96
CA ALA A 303 -11.84 -2.80 -14.89
C ALA A 303 -12.95 -3.61 -14.23
N ALA A 304 -14.20 -3.19 -14.48
CA ALA A 304 -15.41 -3.90 -14.06
C ALA A 304 -15.16 -5.41 -14.09
N ALA A 305 -15.40 -6.04 -12.93
CA ALA A 305 -15.27 -7.46 -12.66
C ALA A 305 -15.22 -8.27 -13.94
N THR A 306 -14.08 -8.90 -14.21
CA THR A 306 -14.01 -10.03 -15.13
C THR A 306 -15.23 -10.88 -14.81
N PRO A 307 -16.15 -11.13 -15.77
CA PRO A 307 -17.29 -11.98 -15.48
C PRO A 307 -16.72 -13.28 -14.93
N ILE A 308 -17.07 -13.58 -13.68
CA ILE A 308 -16.71 -14.84 -13.04
C ILE A 308 -17.05 -15.91 -14.07
N PRO A 309 -16.08 -16.71 -14.55
CA PRO A 309 -16.38 -17.74 -15.53
C PRO A 309 -17.43 -18.65 -14.91
N SER A 310 -18.66 -18.52 -15.40
CA SER A 310 -19.79 -19.30 -14.90
C SER A 310 -19.58 -20.73 -15.36
N VAL A 311 -19.05 -21.57 -14.48
CA VAL A 311 -19.09 -23.01 -14.71
C VAL A 311 -20.55 -23.44 -14.58
N PRO A 312 -21.10 -24.22 -15.53
CA PRO A 312 -22.44 -24.78 -15.38
C PRO A 312 -22.57 -25.47 -14.01
N LEU A 313 -23.71 -25.29 -13.35
CA LEU A 313 -24.10 -26.12 -12.20
C LEU A 313 -23.93 -27.58 -12.62
N GLY A 314 -23.13 -28.36 -11.89
CA GLY A 314 -22.83 -29.75 -12.24
C GLY A 314 -24.10 -30.51 -12.58
N GLY A 315 -24.18 -31.09 -13.78
CA GLY A 315 -25.38 -31.77 -14.29
C GLY A 315 -26.59 -30.86 -14.59
N ASP A 316 -27.29 -31.14 -15.69
CA ASP A 316 -28.54 -30.46 -16.09
C ASP A 316 -29.62 -30.46 -14.98
N ASP A 317 -29.53 -31.38 -14.02
CA ASP A 317 -30.50 -31.61 -12.96
C ASP A 317 -30.52 -30.51 -11.89
N TYR A 318 -29.38 -30.04 -11.39
CA TYR A 318 -29.38 -28.97 -10.37
C TYR A 318 -29.78 -27.61 -10.95
N ALA A 319 -29.44 -27.36 -12.21
CA ALA A 319 -29.95 -26.20 -12.94
C ALA A 319 -31.48 -26.28 -13.14
N ALA A 320 -32.05 -27.47 -13.31
CA ALA A 320 -33.50 -27.67 -13.33
C ALA A 320 -34.15 -27.41 -11.96
N VAL A 321 -33.54 -27.87 -10.86
CA VAL A 321 -34.01 -27.58 -9.50
C VAL A 321 -34.01 -26.07 -9.24
N ARG A 322 -32.92 -25.36 -9.58
CA ARG A 322 -32.83 -23.90 -9.42
C ARG A 322 -33.89 -23.15 -10.24
N ARG A 323 -34.20 -23.61 -11.45
CA ARG A 323 -35.29 -23.04 -12.28
C ARG A 323 -36.68 -23.33 -11.72
N ALA A 324 -36.86 -24.46 -11.04
CA ALA A 324 -38.12 -24.85 -10.41
C ALA A 324 -38.31 -24.27 -9.00
N ALA A 325 -37.28 -23.61 -8.45
CA ALA A 325 -37.27 -23.03 -7.11
C ALA A 325 -38.44 -22.04 -6.90
N ARG A 326 -39.16 -22.21 -5.79
CA ARG A 326 -40.30 -21.35 -5.41
C ARG A 326 -40.27 -20.92 -3.95
N GLY A 327 -39.24 -21.30 -3.20
CA GLY A 327 -39.18 -21.10 -1.75
C GLY A 327 -40.23 -21.92 -1.00
N GLU A 328 -40.66 -23.05 -1.56
CA GLU A 328 -41.74 -23.89 -1.04
C GLU A 328 -41.19 -25.23 -0.50
N ARG A 329 -41.01 -25.31 0.82
CA ARG A 329 -40.39 -26.48 1.49
C ARG A 329 -41.06 -27.82 1.16
N LYS A 330 -42.37 -27.79 0.85
CA LYS A 330 -43.16 -28.98 0.51
C LYS A 330 -42.72 -29.62 -0.81
N ASP A 331 -41.95 -28.92 -1.65
CA ASP A 331 -41.43 -29.44 -2.92
C ASP A 331 -40.27 -30.43 -2.72
N TYR A 332 -39.72 -30.48 -1.50
CA TYR A 332 -38.62 -31.37 -1.12
C TYR A 332 -39.11 -32.46 -0.16
N ALA A 333 -38.95 -33.72 -0.54
CA ALA A 333 -39.15 -34.86 0.33
C ALA A 333 -37.90 -35.05 1.20
N CYS A 334 -38.03 -35.06 2.52
CA CYS A 334 -36.91 -35.27 3.43
C CYS A 334 -37.08 -36.58 4.22
N PRO A 335 -35.98 -37.32 4.45
CA PRO A 335 -35.98 -38.44 5.37
C PRO A 335 -36.31 -37.98 6.79
N ARG A 336 -36.70 -38.95 7.63
CA ARG A 336 -37.17 -38.68 8.99
C ARG A 336 -36.03 -38.24 9.93
N GLN A 337 -34.82 -38.72 9.68
CA GLN A 337 -33.62 -38.35 10.43
C GLN A 337 -32.71 -37.51 9.54
N PRO A 338 -32.09 -36.45 10.08
CA PRO A 338 -31.05 -35.73 9.38
C PRO A 338 -29.77 -36.57 9.29
N VAL A 339 -28.85 -36.11 8.45
CA VAL A 339 -27.47 -36.59 8.45
C VAL A 339 -26.90 -36.37 9.85
N PRO A 340 -26.19 -37.34 10.45
CA PRO A 340 -25.61 -37.18 11.77
C PRO A 340 -24.49 -36.12 11.71
N ASP A 341 -24.82 -34.87 12.00
CA ASP A 341 -23.84 -33.80 12.14
C ASP A 341 -24.22 -32.82 13.27
N GLY A 342 -23.23 -32.42 14.07
CA GLY A 342 -23.38 -31.80 15.39
C GLY A 342 -23.55 -30.28 15.38
N GLY A 343 -24.47 -29.75 14.56
CA GLY A 343 -24.59 -28.32 14.27
C GLY A 343 -25.81 -27.58 14.83
N GLN A 344 -25.96 -26.30 14.43
CA GLN A 344 -27.12 -25.44 14.74
C GLN A 344 -28.31 -25.62 13.79
N ALA A 345 -28.11 -26.39 12.71
CA ALA A 345 -29.08 -26.69 11.68
C ALA A 345 -28.93 -28.16 11.29
N ASP A 346 -30.05 -28.79 10.93
CA ASP A 346 -30.13 -30.15 10.45
C ASP A 346 -29.96 -30.15 8.93
N VAL A 347 -29.09 -31.02 8.42
CA VAL A 347 -28.93 -31.27 6.97
C VAL A 347 -29.64 -32.57 6.63
N PHE A 348 -30.43 -32.57 5.56
CA PHE A 348 -31.15 -33.74 5.07
C PHE A 348 -30.73 -34.04 3.63
N GLU A 349 -30.47 -35.31 3.33
CA GLU A 349 -30.45 -35.82 1.96
C GLU A 349 -31.89 -35.84 1.44
N ALA A 350 -32.31 -34.75 0.81
CA ALA A 350 -33.67 -34.54 0.36
C ALA A 350 -33.81 -34.83 -1.14
N THR A 351 -35.03 -35.03 -1.62
CA THR A 351 -35.31 -35.22 -3.05
C THR A 351 -36.33 -34.19 -3.51
N HIS A 352 -36.05 -33.49 -4.61
CA HIS A 352 -37.02 -32.61 -5.26
C HIS A 352 -38.14 -33.46 -5.88
N LYS A 353 -39.36 -33.38 -5.34
CA LYS A 353 -40.45 -34.35 -5.61
C LYS A 353 -40.82 -34.48 -7.09
N THR A 354 -40.75 -33.39 -7.85
CA THR A 354 -41.12 -33.38 -9.27
C THR A 354 -39.98 -33.80 -10.18
N LEU A 355 -38.73 -33.52 -9.80
CA LEU A 355 -37.56 -33.71 -10.65
C LEU A 355 -36.82 -35.02 -10.33
N GLY A 356 -37.04 -35.58 -9.14
CA GLY A 356 -36.32 -36.76 -8.67
C GLY A 356 -34.87 -36.48 -8.25
N THR A 357 -34.38 -35.25 -8.40
CA THR A 357 -33.02 -34.85 -8.07
C THR A 357 -32.78 -34.86 -6.56
N THR A 358 -31.72 -35.56 -6.12
CA THR A 358 -31.25 -35.53 -4.73
C THR A 358 -30.54 -34.21 -4.45
N VAL A 359 -30.78 -33.60 -3.29
CA VAL A 359 -30.25 -32.30 -2.87
C VAL A 359 -29.94 -32.31 -1.37
N ALA A 360 -29.02 -31.47 -0.92
CA ALA A 360 -28.83 -31.21 0.50
C ALA A 360 -29.78 -30.10 0.95
N LEU A 361 -30.64 -30.39 1.94
CA LEU A 361 -31.53 -29.41 2.53
C LEU A 361 -31.09 -29.10 3.96
N LYS A 362 -30.59 -27.88 4.19
CA LYS A 362 -30.23 -27.37 5.53
C LYS A 362 -31.42 -26.64 6.13
N LYS A 363 -31.80 -26.98 7.36
CA LYS A 363 -32.96 -26.42 8.06
C LYS A 363 -32.65 -26.16 9.53
N LEU A 364 -33.15 -25.05 10.07
CA LEU A 364 -33.04 -24.77 11.51
C LEU A 364 -33.79 -25.82 12.35
N HIS A 365 -33.16 -26.28 13.44
CA HIS A 365 -33.64 -27.36 14.31
C HIS A 365 -34.99 -27.04 15.00
N SER A 366 -35.25 -25.75 15.30
CA SER A 366 -36.46 -25.31 16.00
C SER A 366 -37.56 -24.89 15.04
N LYS A 367 -38.80 -25.26 15.38
CA LYS A 367 -40.03 -24.73 14.73
C LYS A 367 -40.20 -23.22 14.96
N TYR A 368 -39.61 -22.70 16.04
CA TYR A 368 -39.57 -21.28 16.38
C TYR A 368 -38.12 -20.89 16.67
N PRO A 369 -37.29 -20.69 15.64
CA PRO A 369 -35.88 -20.38 15.81
C PRO A 369 -35.70 -19.00 16.45
N ALA A 370 -34.66 -18.85 17.27
CA ALA A 370 -34.30 -17.54 17.79
C ALA A 370 -33.88 -16.61 16.64
N GLU A 371 -34.12 -15.31 16.77
CA GLU A 371 -33.78 -14.31 15.74
C GLU A 371 -32.29 -14.40 15.31
N ARG A 372 -31.39 -14.73 16.25
CA ARG A 372 -29.96 -14.94 15.95
C ARG A 372 -29.71 -16.12 15.01
N GLN A 373 -30.47 -17.21 15.13
CA GLN A 373 -30.33 -18.40 14.27
C GLN A 373 -30.82 -18.09 12.85
N VAL A 374 -31.98 -17.42 12.73
CA VAL A 374 -32.49 -16.94 11.44
C VAL A 374 -31.53 -15.94 10.80
N ALA A 375 -30.95 -15.03 11.58
CA ALA A 375 -29.96 -14.07 11.07
C ALA A 375 -28.68 -14.75 10.57
N ARG A 376 -28.26 -15.88 11.14
CA ARG A 376 -27.11 -16.67 10.63
C ARG A 376 -27.46 -17.37 9.32
N MET A 377 -28.62 -18.04 9.26
CA MET A 377 -29.13 -18.68 8.05
C MET A 377 -29.30 -17.67 6.91
N ARG A 378 -29.84 -16.49 7.20
CA ARG A 378 -29.95 -15.39 6.23
C ARG A 378 -28.60 -14.95 5.70
N ARG A 379 -27.57 -14.83 6.54
CA ARG A 379 -26.22 -14.44 6.08
C ARG A 379 -25.62 -15.48 5.14
N GLU A 380 -25.80 -16.76 5.46
CA GLU A 380 -25.36 -17.86 4.61
C GLU A 380 -26.05 -17.84 3.24
N ILE A 381 -27.34 -17.49 3.21
CA ILE A 381 -28.08 -17.27 1.95
C ILE A 381 -27.56 -16.04 1.21
N GLU A 382 -27.38 -14.90 1.89
CA GLU A 382 -26.91 -13.64 1.30
C GLU A 382 -25.53 -13.80 0.63
N ILE A 383 -24.55 -14.40 1.30
CA ILE A 383 -23.22 -14.62 0.74
C ILE A 383 -23.21 -15.70 -0.35
N GLY A 384 -24.02 -16.75 -0.22
CA GLY A 384 -24.19 -17.75 -1.28
C GLY A 384 -24.76 -17.14 -2.56
N GLN A 385 -25.58 -16.09 -2.45
CA GLN A 385 -26.04 -15.30 -3.60
C GLN A 385 -24.96 -14.37 -4.15
N VAL A 386 -24.14 -13.75 -3.29
CA VAL A 386 -23.01 -12.89 -3.73
C VAL A 386 -21.97 -13.71 -4.50
N LEU A 387 -21.72 -14.94 -4.08
CA LEU A 387 -20.76 -15.85 -4.71
C LEU A 387 -21.41 -16.75 -5.78
N ASP A 388 -22.66 -16.50 -6.18
CA ASP A 388 -23.35 -17.32 -7.17
C ASP A 388 -22.56 -17.33 -8.49
N GLY A 389 -22.40 -18.53 -9.07
CA GLY A 389 -21.61 -18.74 -10.28
C GLY A 389 -20.11 -18.93 -10.06
N HIS A 390 -19.58 -18.73 -8.84
CA HIS A 390 -18.18 -19.02 -8.55
C HIS A 390 -17.91 -20.54 -8.51
N PRO A 391 -16.90 -21.06 -9.23
CA PRO A 391 -16.69 -22.51 -9.38
C PRO A 391 -16.46 -23.24 -8.04
N HIS A 392 -15.81 -22.57 -7.10
CA HIS A 392 -15.46 -23.13 -5.78
C HIS A 392 -16.37 -22.66 -4.63
N ALA A 393 -17.51 -22.02 -4.93
CA ALA A 393 -18.55 -21.74 -3.94
C ALA A 393 -19.67 -22.78 -4.06
N MET A 394 -20.14 -23.36 -2.95
CA MET A 394 -21.30 -24.25 -2.97
C MET A 394 -22.57 -23.44 -3.29
N PRO A 395 -23.28 -23.70 -4.41
CA PRO A 395 -24.39 -22.86 -4.84
C PRO A 395 -25.67 -23.12 -4.05
N ILE A 396 -26.49 -22.09 -3.94
CA ILE A 396 -27.84 -22.19 -3.35
C ILE A 396 -28.86 -22.35 -4.48
N LEU A 397 -29.67 -23.40 -4.40
CA LEU A 397 -30.66 -23.77 -5.41
C LEU A 397 -32.05 -23.21 -5.10
N ASP A 398 -32.47 -23.26 -3.84
CA ASP A 398 -33.76 -22.72 -3.38
C ASP A 398 -33.66 -22.37 -1.88
N PHE A 399 -34.51 -21.47 -1.40
CA PHE A 399 -34.54 -21.08 0.02
C PHE A 399 -35.90 -20.53 0.43
N GLY A 400 -36.24 -20.70 1.71
CA GLY A 400 -37.48 -20.16 2.27
C GLY A 400 -37.42 -18.65 2.44
N ALA A 401 -38.51 -17.94 2.14
CA ALA A 401 -38.62 -16.49 2.35
C ALA A 401 -38.44 -16.07 3.82
N ASP A 402 -38.72 -16.98 4.76
CA ASP A 402 -38.51 -16.80 6.20
C ASP A 402 -37.06 -17.05 6.64
N HIS A 403 -36.18 -17.46 5.72
CA HIS A 403 -34.78 -17.80 5.94
C HIS A 403 -34.60 -18.88 7.02
N THR A 404 -35.51 -19.86 7.07
CA THR A 404 -35.41 -20.99 8.02
C THR A 404 -34.82 -22.27 7.39
N TRP A 405 -34.64 -22.28 6.07
CA TRP A 405 -34.02 -23.36 5.32
C TRP A 405 -33.51 -22.88 3.96
N PHE A 406 -32.56 -23.62 3.41
CA PHE A 406 -32.17 -23.54 2.00
C PHE A 406 -31.76 -24.91 1.48
N VAL A 407 -31.61 -25.01 0.16
CA VAL A 407 -31.23 -26.20 -0.58
C VAL A 407 -29.99 -25.90 -1.40
N MET A 408 -29.05 -26.84 -1.40
CA MET A 408 -27.83 -26.82 -2.21
C MET A 408 -27.63 -28.21 -2.87
N PRO A 409 -26.72 -28.36 -3.84
CA PRO A 409 -26.38 -29.67 -4.36
C PRO A 409 -25.97 -30.65 -3.26
N TRP A 410 -26.26 -31.94 -3.47
CA TRP A 410 -25.70 -32.98 -2.63
C TRP A 410 -24.25 -33.22 -3.05
N ALA A 411 -23.31 -33.04 -2.12
CA ALA A 411 -21.88 -33.23 -2.37
C ALA A 411 -21.52 -34.72 -2.42
N ASP A 412 -20.46 -35.05 -3.16
CA ASP A 412 -19.96 -36.42 -3.26
C ASP A 412 -19.26 -36.87 -1.97
N ALA A 413 -18.54 -35.94 -1.33
CA ALA A 413 -17.86 -36.14 -0.05
C ALA A 413 -17.48 -34.81 0.60
N THR A 414 -17.14 -34.84 1.88
CA THR A 414 -16.40 -33.78 2.58
C THR A 414 -14.89 -33.98 2.44
N ALA A 415 -14.09 -32.94 2.66
CA ALA A 415 -12.64 -33.10 2.77
C ALA A 415 -12.27 -34.06 3.92
N ALA A 416 -13.04 -34.05 5.02
CA ALA A 416 -12.88 -34.98 6.14
C ALA A 416 -12.95 -36.46 5.72
N GLU A 417 -13.91 -36.82 4.86
CA GLU A 417 -14.06 -38.19 4.34
C GLU A 417 -12.98 -38.57 3.32
N ARG A 418 -12.30 -37.58 2.73
CA ARG A 418 -11.25 -37.77 1.72
C ARG A 418 -9.85 -37.41 2.23
N GLN A 419 -9.61 -37.46 3.54
CA GLN A 419 -8.31 -37.10 4.12
C GLN A 419 -7.13 -37.84 3.48
N GLU A 420 -7.28 -39.14 3.22
CA GLU A 420 -6.22 -39.96 2.60
C GLU A 420 -5.84 -39.46 1.20
N VAL A 421 -6.81 -38.95 0.43
CA VAL A 421 -6.58 -38.38 -0.91
C VAL A 421 -5.78 -37.08 -0.82
N LEU A 422 -6.01 -36.28 0.23
CA LEU A 422 -5.32 -35.01 0.45
C LEU A 422 -3.85 -35.16 0.92
N GLN A 423 -3.36 -36.39 1.07
CA GLN A 423 -1.93 -36.65 1.23
C GLN A 423 -1.17 -36.56 -0.10
N ASP A 424 -1.88 -36.68 -1.23
CA ASP A 424 -1.31 -36.41 -2.55
C ASP A 424 -1.05 -34.90 -2.71
N PRO A 425 0.19 -34.48 -3.07
CA PRO A 425 0.53 -33.06 -3.19
C PRO A 425 -0.32 -32.29 -4.22
N ALA A 426 -0.74 -32.92 -5.31
CA ALA A 426 -1.53 -32.27 -6.35
C ALA A 426 -2.98 -32.08 -5.89
N GLU A 427 -3.57 -33.07 -5.21
CA GLU A 427 -4.91 -32.96 -4.63
C GLU A 427 -4.96 -31.92 -3.52
N LEU A 428 -3.94 -31.88 -2.66
CA LEU A 428 -3.81 -30.87 -1.63
C LEU A 428 -3.68 -29.46 -2.23
N ARG A 429 -2.85 -29.31 -3.27
CA ARG A 429 -2.69 -28.04 -3.99
C ARG A 429 -4.02 -27.60 -4.62
N ALA A 430 -4.73 -28.51 -5.29
CA ALA A 430 -6.03 -28.22 -5.89
C ALA A 430 -7.08 -27.78 -4.84
N LEU A 431 -7.08 -28.38 -3.64
CA LEU A 431 -7.93 -27.94 -2.53
C LEU A 431 -7.56 -26.52 -2.09
N VAL A 432 -6.27 -26.24 -1.89
CA VAL A 432 -5.81 -24.92 -1.44
C VAL A 432 -6.11 -23.83 -2.48
N ASP A 433 -5.89 -24.10 -3.77
CA ASP A 433 -6.21 -23.18 -4.86
C ASP A 433 -7.72 -22.89 -4.92
N ALA A 434 -8.57 -23.91 -4.76
CA ALA A 434 -10.02 -23.75 -4.71
C ALA A 434 -10.47 -22.85 -3.54
N LEU A 435 -9.91 -23.06 -2.34
CA LEU A 435 -10.19 -22.23 -1.17
C LEU A 435 -9.70 -20.80 -1.37
N ALA A 436 -8.46 -20.62 -1.87
CA ALA A 436 -7.89 -19.31 -2.14
C ALA A 436 -8.75 -18.52 -3.14
N SER A 437 -9.19 -19.17 -4.21
CA SER A 437 -10.03 -18.57 -5.25
C SER A 437 -11.36 -18.04 -4.69
N VAL A 438 -12.12 -18.87 -3.96
CA VAL A 438 -13.43 -18.43 -3.41
C VAL A 438 -13.29 -17.42 -2.28
N LEU A 439 -12.24 -17.54 -1.46
CA LEU A 439 -11.98 -16.59 -0.38
C LEU A 439 -11.51 -15.23 -0.90
N ALA A 440 -10.75 -15.18 -2.00
CA ALA A 440 -10.39 -13.92 -2.66
C ALA A 440 -11.66 -13.13 -3.03
N ALA A 441 -12.60 -13.77 -3.74
CA ALA A 441 -13.87 -13.17 -4.13
C ALA A 441 -14.71 -12.71 -2.92
N ALA A 442 -14.74 -13.50 -1.85
CA ALA A 442 -15.46 -13.13 -0.63
C ALA A 442 -14.80 -11.96 0.11
N HIS A 443 -13.47 -11.96 0.23
CA HIS A 443 -12.67 -10.95 0.92
C HIS A 443 -12.74 -9.59 0.25
N GLU A 444 -12.77 -9.53 -1.09
CA GLU A 444 -13.01 -8.31 -1.87
C GLU A 444 -14.33 -7.63 -1.50
N HIS A 445 -15.36 -8.42 -1.23
CA HIS A 445 -16.68 -7.94 -0.79
C HIS A 445 -16.76 -7.74 0.74
N GLY A 446 -15.65 -7.86 1.46
CA GLY A 446 -15.53 -7.64 2.90
C GLY A 446 -16.11 -8.75 3.77
N TRP A 447 -16.38 -9.93 3.19
CA TRP A 447 -16.85 -11.11 3.92
C TRP A 447 -15.68 -11.97 4.39
N LEU A 448 -15.76 -12.54 5.59
CA LEU A 448 -14.75 -13.43 6.18
C LEU A 448 -15.41 -14.74 6.60
N HIS A 449 -14.85 -15.90 6.25
CA HIS A 449 -15.50 -17.20 6.48
C HIS A 449 -15.56 -17.57 7.97
N ARG A 450 -14.43 -17.50 8.68
CA ARG A 450 -14.26 -17.70 10.14
C ARG A 450 -14.56 -19.11 10.68
N ASP A 451 -15.00 -20.04 9.84
CA ASP A 451 -15.21 -21.45 10.19
C ASP A 451 -14.72 -22.41 9.11
N ILE A 452 -13.52 -22.17 8.55
CA ILE A 452 -12.91 -23.09 7.58
C ILE A 452 -12.42 -24.33 8.32
N LYS A 453 -12.93 -25.50 7.91
CA LYS A 453 -12.61 -26.81 8.49
C LYS A 453 -12.94 -27.92 7.49
N PRO A 454 -12.40 -29.14 7.66
CA PRO A 454 -12.59 -30.23 6.68
C PRO A 454 -14.05 -30.61 6.39
N SER A 455 -14.98 -30.47 7.34
CA SER A 455 -16.40 -30.77 7.10
C SER A 455 -17.16 -29.70 6.31
N ASN A 456 -16.60 -28.49 6.20
CA ASN A 456 -17.19 -27.37 5.43
C ASN A 456 -16.61 -27.26 4.01
N ILE A 457 -15.60 -28.08 3.70
CA ILE A 457 -14.97 -28.16 2.38
C ILE A 457 -15.55 -29.39 1.70
N LEU A 458 -16.29 -29.19 0.61
CA LEU A 458 -17.08 -30.22 -0.05
C LEU A 458 -16.49 -30.54 -1.42
N TYR A 459 -16.34 -31.82 -1.71
CA TYR A 459 -16.05 -32.32 -3.05
C TYR A 459 -17.35 -32.52 -3.80
N PHE A 460 -17.52 -31.78 -4.90
CA PHE A 460 -18.73 -31.79 -5.70
C PHE A 460 -18.36 -31.60 -7.17
N ASP A 461 -18.88 -32.47 -8.04
CA ASP A 461 -18.73 -32.32 -9.49
C ASP A 461 -17.25 -32.26 -9.91
N GLY A 462 -16.44 -33.13 -9.32
CA GLY A 462 -15.01 -33.24 -9.62
C GLY A 462 -14.13 -32.12 -9.05
N ARG A 463 -14.68 -31.20 -8.24
CA ARG A 463 -13.96 -30.04 -7.70
C ARG A 463 -14.22 -29.79 -6.22
N TRP A 464 -13.29 -29.11 -5.58
CA TRP A 464 -13.45 -28.62 -4.21
C TRP A 464 -14.29 -27.35 -4.18
N THR A 465 -15.21 -27.27 -3.23
CA THR A 465 -16.12 -26.15 -3.01
C THR A 465 -16.20 -25.83 -1.52
N LEU A 466 -16.42 -24.56 -1.18
CA LEU A 466 -16.57 -24.10 0.20
C LEU A 466 -18.04 -23.84 0.53
N ALA A 467 -18.49 -24.38 1.67
CA ALA A 467 -19.84 -24.25 2.20
C ALA A 467 -19.83 -23.75 3.65
N ASP A 468 -21.03 -23.52 4.21
CA ASP A 468 -21.26 -23.12 5.61
C ASP A 468 -20.70 -21.75 6.02
N TRP A 469 -21.20 -20.72 5.35
CA TRP A 469 -20.91 -19.31 5.61
C TRP A 469 -21.72 -18.73 6.81
N GLY A 470 -22.02 -19.54 7.83
CA GLY A 470 -22.93 -19.17 8.93
C GLY A 470 -22.35 -18.17 9.96
N ILE A 471 -21.05 -17.92 9.93
CA ILE A 471 -20.29 -17.15 10.95
C ILE A 471 -19.70 -15.83 10.40
N VAL A 472 -20.13 -15.45 9.20
CA VAL A 472 -19.49 -14.40 8.40
C VAL A 472 -19.83 -12.99 8.89
N ARG A 473 -18.85 -12.07 8.76
CA ARG A 473 -18.98 -10.65 9.10
C ARG A 473 -19.26 -9.80 7.86
N ARG A 474 -20.19 -8.83 7.98
CA ARG A 474 -20.48 -7.81 6.95
C ARG A 474 -19.39 -6.73 6.87
N PRO A 475 -19.26 -6.00 5.74
CA PRO A 475 -18.45 -4.79 5.63
C PRO A 475 -18.71 -3.76 6.75
N ARG A 476 -17.69 -2.97 7.11
CA ARG A 476 -17.80 -1.92 8.14
C ARG A 476 -18.91 -0.92 7.78
N GLY A 477 -19.85 -0.68 8.70
CA GLY A 477 -20.94 0.31 8.55
C GLY A 477 -22.37 -0.26 8.54
N GLN A 478 -22.56 -1.58 8.45
CA GLN A 478 -23.90 -2.20 8.39
C GLN A 478 -24.28 -3.06 9.62
N THR A 479 -23.52 -2.97 10.72
CA THR A 479 -23.83 -3.71 11.96
C THR A 479 -24.66 -2.86 12.93
N THR A 480 -25.95 -3.14 13.02
CA THR A 480 -26.76 -2.72 14.17
C THR A 480 -26.41 -3.54 15.41
N LYS A 481 -26.06 -2.82 16.48
CA LYS A 481 -25.81 -3.22 17.88
C LYS A 481 -24.39 -3.69 18.25
N VAL A 482 -23.69 -2.71 18.82
CA VAL A 482 -22.59 -2.81 19.78
C VAL A 482 -23.09 -3.50 21.07
N GLY A 483 -22.30 -4.42 21.62
CA GLY A 483 -22.46 -4.92 22.99
C GLY A 483 -22.90 -6.39 23.13
N ARG A 484 -21.93 -7.32 23.09
CA ARG A 484 -21.84 -8.47 24.00
C ARG A 484 -20.51 -9.21 23.79
N THR A 485 -19.64 -9.12 24.78
CA THR A 485 -18.41 -9.88 24.98
C THR A 485 -18.69 -11.39 25.13
N GLY A 486 -17.81 -12.24 24.56
CA GLY A 486 -17.52 -13.57 25.13
C GLY A 486 -18.18 -14.83 24.54
N LEU A 487 -18.48 -14.93 23.25
CA LEU A 487 -18.73 -16.25 22.63
C LEU A 487 -17.60 -16.60 21.67
N TYR A 488 -16.95 -17.74 21.91
CA TYR A 488 -16.04 -18.41 20.98
C TYR A 488 -16.69 -18.50 19.58
N ILE A 489 -15.92 -18.13 18.55
CA ILE A 489 -16.35 -18.13 17.15
C ILE A 489 -15.43 -19.07 16.36
N GLY A 490 -16.02 -19.97 15.57
CA GLY A 490 -15.32 -20.97 14.74
C GLY A 490 -15.33 -22.37 15.36
N THR A 491 -14.58 -23.29 14.79
CA THR A 491 -14.44 -24.69 15.26
C THR A 491 -13.16 -24.88 16.05
N GLU A 492 -13.24 -25.59 17.18
CA GLU A 492 -12.09 -25.87 18.05
C GLU A 492 -10.95 -26.53 17.28
N GLY A 493 -9.71 -26.08 17.52
CA GLY A 493 -8.53 -26.55 16.81
C GLY A 493 -8.27 -25.91 15.44
N PHE A 494 -9.30 -25.53 14.67
CA PHE A 494 -9.13 -24.91 13.34
C PHE A 494 -9.23 -23.38 13.35
N ALA A 495 -10.00 -22.81 14.28
CA ALA A 495 -10.18 -21.37 14.39
C ALA A 495 -8.89 -20.65 14.80
N ALA A 496 -8.68 -19.46 14.23
CA ALA A 496 -7.60 -18.58 14.63
C ALA A 496 -7.75 -18.12 16.10
N PRO A 497 -6.66 -18.00 16.87
CA PRO A 497 -6.71 -17.67 18.30
C PRO A 497 -7.50 -16.39 18.60
N GLU A 498 -7.37 -15.38 17.76
CA GLU A 498 -8.06 -14.09 17.90
C GLU A 498 -9.59 -14.20 17.76
N LEU A 499 -10.12 -15.25 17.14
CA LEU A 499 -11.58 -15.46 17.07
C LEU A 499 -12.20 -15.82 18.43
N SER A 500 -11.38 -16.24 19.39
CA SER A 500 -11.80 -16.51 20.77
C SER A 500 -11.73 -15.28 21.67
N GLY A 501 -10.71 -14.44 21.48
CA GLY A 501 -10.43 -13.28 22.34
C GLY A 501 -11.00 -11.97 21.80
N THR A 502 -10.64 -11.61 20.56
CA THR A 502 -11.00 -10.36 19.90
C THR A 502 -11.61 -10.61 18.50
N PRO A 503 -12.74 -11.34 18.36
CA PRO A 503 -13.31 -11.69 17.05
C PRO A 503 -13.72 -10.50 16.14
N HIS A 504 -13.67 -9.28 16.66
CA HIS A 504 -13.88 -8.03 15.91
C HIS A 504 -12.61 -7.51 15.21
N GLU A 505 -11.44 -8.04 15.54
CA GLU A 505 -10.14 -7.73 14.92
C GLU A 505 -9.76 -8.71 13.80
N ALA A 506 -10.47 -9.85 13.69
CA ALA A 506 -10.24 -10.84 12.63
C ALA A 506 -10.32 -10.24 11.22
N THR A 507 -9.36 -10.64 10.39
CA THR A 507 -9.16 -10.21 8.99
C THR A 507 -9.06 -11.44 8.08
N ALA A 508 -8.68 -11.25 6.81
CA ALA A 508 -8.36 -12.35 5.89
C ALA A 508 -7.30 -13.32 6.45
N SER A 509 -6.35 -12.83 7.26
CA SER A 509 -5.33 -13.66 7.90
C SER A 509 -5.88 -14.65 8.94
N SER A 510 -7.11 -14.45 9.42
CA SER A 510 -7.81 -15.42 10.28
C SER A 510 -8.32 -16.62 9.47
N ASP A 511 -8.80 -16.40 8.24
CA ASP A 511 -9.19 -17.49 7.34
C ASP A 511 -7.96 -18.27 6.86
N ILE A 512 -6.86 -17.57 6.58
CA ILE A 512 -5.56 -18.17 6.19
C ILE A 512 -4.98 -19.05 7.30
N TYR A 513 -5.13 -18.66 8.57
CA TYR A 513 -4.79 -19.54 9.70
C TYR A 513 -5.55 -20.86 9.61
N SER A 514 -6.86 -20.80 9.39
CA SER A 514 -7.69 -22.00 9.28
C SER A 514 -7.32 -22.87 8.07
N ILE A 515 -6.95 -22.28 6.93
CA ILE A 515 -6.37 -23.02 5.78
C ILE A 515 -5.09 -23.74 6.21
N GLY A 516 -4.17 -23.05 6.91
CA GLY A 516 -2.95 -23.66 7.43
C GLY A 516 -3.21 -24.85 8.36
N ARG A 517 -4.27 -24.78 9.19
CA ARG A 517 -4.70 -25.90 10.04
C ARG A 517 -5.30 -27.06 9.25
N VAL A 518 -6.03 -26.78 8.17
CA VAL A 518 -6.53 -27.81 7.24
C VAL A 518 -5.37 -28.51 6.54
N ILE A 519 -4.38 -27.78 6.03
CA ILE A 519 -3.17 -28.36 5.40
C ILE A 519 -2.42 -29.26 6.41
N ALA A 520 -2.23 -28.78 7.64
CA ALA A 520 -1.58 -29.56 8.69
C ALA A 520 -2.33 -30.86 8.99
N TRP A 521 -3.65 -30.79 9.15
CA TRP A 521 -4.52 -31.95 9.39
C TRP A 521 -4.48 -32.95 8.22
N ALA A 522 -4.52 -32.46 6.98
CA ALA A 522 -4.48 -33.31 5.78
C ALA A 522 -3.18 -34.12 5.70
N LEU A 523 -2.04 -33.47 5.95
CA LEU A 523 -0.71 -34.09 5.83
C LEU A 523 -0.29 -34.94 7.05
N THR A 524 -0.85 -34.68 8.23
CA THR A 524 -0.45 -35.39 9.46
C THR A 524 -1.38 -36.55 9.83
N GLY A 525 -2.64 -36.53 9.37
CA GLY A 525 -3.64 -37.46 9.89
C GLY A 525 -4.29 -36.99 11.21
N GLU A 526 -3.69 -36.01 11.90
CA GLU A 526 -4.05 -35.67 13.28
C GLU A 526 -5.03 -34.50 13.38
N LEU A 527 -5.97 -34.60 14.32
CA LEU A 527 -6.88 -33.49 14.61
C LEU A 527 -6.13 -32.34 15.32
N PRO A 528 -6.25 -31.10 14.80
CA PRO A 528 -5.57 -29.96 15.39
C PRO A 528 -6.14 -29.64 16.77
N ARG A 529 -5.26 -29.31 17.74
CA ARG A 529 -5.64 -28.90 19.10
C ARG A 529 -5.39 -27.42 19.33
N THR A 530 -6.27 -26.77 20.10
CA THR A 530 -6.14 -25.35 20.45
C THR A 530 -4.80 -25.09 21.16
N ASN A 531 -4.11 -24.01 20.79
CA ASN A 531 -2.80 -23.59 21.33
C ASN A 531 -1.64 -24.60 21.17
N LEU A 532 -1.83 -25.68 20.39
CA LEU A 532 -0.76 -26.61 20.09
C LEU A 532 -0.40 -26.51 18.60
N PRO A 533 0.88 -26.29 18.25
CA PRO A 533 1.31 -26.30 16.87
C PRO A 533 1.17 -27.72 16.32
N LEU A 534 0.49 -27.83 15.19
CA LEU A 534 0.45 -29.05 14.37
C LEU A 534 1.20 -28.71 13.09
N LEU A 535 2.37 -29.32 12.90
CA LEU A 535 3.23 -29.08 11.74
C LEU A 535 3.44 -30.40 11.00
N PRO A 536 3.36 -30.41 9.66
CA PRO A 536 3.65 -31.60 8.86
C PRO A 536 5.14 -31.99 8.93
N PRO A 537 5.51 -33.18 8.41
CA PRO A 537 6.90 -33.59 8.26
C PRO A 537 7.77 -32.56 7.53
N PRO A 538 9.12 -32.63 7.64
CA PRO A 538 10.02 -31.73 6.92
C PRO A 538 9.72 -31.66 5.41
N GLY A 539 9.73 -30.45 4.85
CA GLY A 539 9.41 -30.16 3.46
C GLY A 539 8.74 -28.80 3.29
N PRO A 540 8.42 -28.38 2.05
CA PRO A 540 7.83 -27.07 1.73
C PRO A 540 6.58 -26.75 2.58
N TRP A 541 5.66 -27.71 2.67
CA TRP A 541 4.42 -27.58 3.44
C TRP A 541 4.63 -27.28 4.93
N ARG A 542 5.77 -27.66 5.51
CA ARG A 542 6.07 -27.34 6.92
C ARG A 542 6.29 -25.86 7.13
N THR A 543 6.98 -25.19 6.21
CA THR A 543 7.19 -23.73 6.27
C THR A 543 5.89 -22.99 5.99
N ILE A 544 5.12 -23.44 5.00
CA ILE A 544 3.82 -22.88 4.65
C ILE A 544 2.87 -22.94 5.87
N VAL A 545 2.68 -24.13 6.46
CA VAL A 545 1.82 -24.31 7.64
C VAL A 545 2.32 -23.49 8.82
N ARG A 546 3.63 -23.48 9.10
CA ARG A 546 4.22 -22.70 10.20
C ARG A 546 3.92 -21.21 10.06
N THR A 547 4.03 -20.69 8.85
CA THR A 547 3.81 -19.26 8.55
C THR A 547 2.32 -18.91 8.59
N ALA A 548 1.47 -19.71 7.94
CA ALA A 548 0.02 -19.51 7.93
C ALA A 548 -0.60 -19.62 9.33
N THR A 549 -0.08 -20.52 10.19
CA THR A 549 -0.59 -20.75 11.55
C THR A 549 0.16 -19.98 12.65
N HIS A 550 0.91 -18.94 12.28
CA HIS A 550 1.62 -18.11 13.25
C HIS A 550 0.66 -17.50 14.28
N GLN A 551 1.05 -17.43 15.56
CA GLN A 551 0.16 -16.91 16.62
C GLN A 551 -0.19 -15.44 16.40
N ASP A 552 0.80 -14.60 16.11
CA ASP A 552 0.62 -13.22 15.68
C ASP A 552 -0.01 -13.17 14.27
N PRO A 553 -1.24 -12.61 14.11
CA PRO A 553 -1.92 -12.49 12.82
C PRO A 553 -1.15 -11.65 11.78
N LEU A 554 -0.27 -10.75 12.19
CA LEU A 554 0.50 -9.88 11.29
C LEU A 554 1.67 -10.60 10.61
N ARG A 555 2.11 -11.74 11.18
CA ARG A 555 3.18 -12.58 10.63
C ARG A 555 2.68 -13.71 9.74
N ARG A 556 1.35 -13.80 9.55
CA ARG A 556 0.71 -14.68 8.58
C ARG A 556 0.70 -13.98 7.21
N PRO A 557 0.51 -14.72 6.10
CA PRO A 557 0.10 -14.09 4.84
C PRO A 557 -1.17 -13.26 5.08
N GLN A 558 -1.22 -12.03 4.55
CA GLN A 558 -2.31 -11.09 4.82
C GLN A 558 -3.46 -11.25 3.83
N THR A 559 -3.15 -11.74 2.63
CA THR A 559 -4.11 -12.08 1.59
C THR A 559 -3.95 -13.53 1.15
N VAL A 560 -4.98 -14.10 0.52
CA VAL A 560 -4.89 -15.42 -0.10
C VAL A 560 -3.87 -15.44 -1.26
N SER A 561 -3.62 -14.29 -1.91
CA SER A 561 -2.56 -14.14 -2.91
C SER A 561 -1.17 -14.28 -2.28
N ASP A 562 -0.95 -13.69 -1.10
CA ASP A 562 0.30 -13.83 -0.35
C ASP A 562 0.56 -15.30 0.03
N LEU A 563 -0.51 -16.04 0.39
CA LEU A 563 -0.43 -17.46 0.70
C LEU A 563 -0.02 -18.28 -0.53
N LEU A 564 -0.60 -18.01 -1.70
CA LEU A 564 -0.24 -18.69 -2.94
C LEU A 564 1.21 -18.39 -3.35
N ALA A 565 1.64 -17.13 -3.28
CA ALA A 565 3.02 -16.74 -3.56
C ALA A 565 4.02 -17.43 -2.60
N LEU A 566 3.66 -17.59 -1.32
CA LEU A 566 4.44 -18.37 -0.36
C LEU A 566 4.52 -19.84 -0.78
N ILE A 567 3.42 -20.47 -1.20
CA ILE A 567 3.40 -21.86 -1.65
C ILE A 567 4.31 -22.03 -2.87
N ASP A 568 4.17 -21.15 -3.87
CA ASP A 568 4.95 -21.22 -5.10
C ASP A 568 6.45 -21.06 -4.82
N ARG A 569 6.83 -20.12 -3.94
CA ARG A 569 8.22 -19.93 -3.52
C ARG A 569 8.81 -21.17 -2.82
N GLU A 570 8.09 -21.77 -1.89
CA GLU A 570 8.62 -22.92 -1.12
C GLU A 570 8.65 -24.21 -1.97
N HIS A 571 7.82 -24.29 -3.02
CA HIS A 571 7.81 -25.41 -3.97
C HIS A 571 8.70 -25.18 -5.20
N ALA A 572 9.31 -24.01 -5.34
CA ALA A 572 10.28 -23.75 -6.40
C ALA A 572 11.48 -24.69 -6.24
N ILE A 573 11.84 -25.38 -7.32
CA ILE A 573 13.05 -26.20 -7.37
C ILE A 573 14.22 -25.23 -7.56
N ILE A 574 15.03 -25.03 -6.52
CA ILE A 574 16.28 -24.27 -6.60
C ILE A 574 17.41 -25.29 -6.84
N PRO A 575 18.12 -25.28 -7.98
CA PRO A 575 19.34 -26.06 -8.16
C PRO A 575 20.41 -25.63 -7.13
N GLU A 576 21.13 -26.57 -6.51
CA GLU A 576 22.19 -26.27 -5.51
C GLU A 576 23.37 -25.48 -6.10
N ASP A 577 23.53 -25.50 -7.43
CA ASP A 577 24.41 -24.65 -8.25
C ASP A 577 23.68 -24.38 -9.57
N PRO A 578 23.37 -23.12 -9.92
CA PRO A 578 22.66 -22.78 -11.15
C PRO A 578 23.53 -22.95 -12.41
N LEU A 579 24.87 -22.99 -12.28
CA LEU A 579 25.78 -22.98 -13.42
C LEU A 579 25.69 -24.23 -14.32
N PRO A 580 25.65 -25.48 -13.80
CA PRO A 580 25.45 -26.66 -14.65
C PRO A 580 24.12 -26.67 -15.40
N ALA A 581 23.06 -26.14 -14.78
CA ALA A 581 21.75 -26.01 -15.41
C ALA A 581 21.79 -24.96 -16.53
N ALA A 582 22.40 -23.81 -16.27
CA ALA A 582 22.60 -22.75 -17.25
C ALA A 582 23.43 -23.22 -18.45
N GLN A 583 24.50 -24.00 -18.23
CA GLN A 583 25.30 -24.61 -19.29
C GLN A 583 24.49 -25.59 -20.14
N THR A 584 23.67 -26.44 -19.51
CA THR A 584 22.79 -27.38 -20.23
C THR A 584 21.77 -26.62 -21.08
N LEU A 585 21.20 -25.53 -20.56
CA LEU A 585 20.25 -24.69 -21.29
C LEU A 585 20.93 -23.94 -22.44
N LEU A 586 22.15 -23.46 -22.26
CA LEU A 586 22.95 -22.82 -23.32
C LEU A 586 23.25 -23.81 -24.45
N GLU A 587 23.63 -25.05 -24.14
CA GLU A 587 23.83 -26.11 -25.13
C GLU A 587 22.53 -26.41 -25.90
N ALA A 588 21.40 -26.53 -25.19
CA ALA A 588 20.09 -26.76 -25.81
C ALA A 588 19.69 -25.58 -26.73
N ALA A 589 19.89 -24.34 -26.29
CA ALA A 589 19.67 -23.14 -27.10
C ALA A 589 20.51 -23.18 -28.38
N GLY A 590 21.79 -23.58 -28.30
CA GLY A 590 22.67 -23.76 -29.46
C GLY A 590 22.21 -24.82 -30.46
N THR A 591 21.32 -25.74 -30.06
CA THR A 591 20.68 -26.70 -30.97
C THR A 591 19.36 -26.19 -31.60
N GLY A 592 18.93 -24.97 -31.25
CA GLY A 592 17.74 -24.33 -31.78
C GLY A 592 16.50 -24.39 -30.88
N ASP A 593 16.64 -24.77 -29.60
CA ASP A 593 15.51 -24.80 -28.66
C ASP A 593 15.20 -23.39 -28.10
N ALA A 594 14.12 -22.79 -28.59
CA ALA A 594 13.68 -21.47 -28.15
C ALA A 594 13.18 -21.44 -26.69
N ALA A 595 12.63 -22.54 -26.17
CA ALA A 595 12.17 -22.59 -24.78
C ALA A 595 13.35 -22.64 -23.80
N ALA A 596 14.47 -23.25 -24.22
CA ALA A 596 15.71 -23.23 -23.45
C ALA A 596 16.28 -21.81 -23.29
N VAL A 597 16.13 -20.96 -24.31
CA VAL A 597 16.53 -19.53 -24.27
C VAL A 597 15.76 -18.79 -23.19
N ASP A 598 14.42 -18.87 -23.21
CA ASP A 598 13.57 -18.17 -22.24
C ASP A 598 13.84 -18.65 -20.79
N THR A 599 14.06 -19.96 -20.64
CA THR A 599 14.40 -20.56 -19.35
C THR A 599 15.78 -20.11 -18.87
N LEU A 600 16.76 -20.00 -19.78
CA LEU A 600 18.11 -19.54 -19.47
C LEU A 600 18.11 -18.08 -19.03
N LEU A 601 17.43 -17.20 -19.76
CA LEU A 601 17.34 -15.78 -19.40
C LEU A 601 16.65 -15.57 -18.05
N THR A 602 15.62 -16.37 -17.75
CA THR A 602 14.96 -16.36 -16.44
C THR A 602 15.91 -16.81 -15.33
N LEU A 603 16.61 -17.94 -15.52
CA LEU A 603 17.59 -18.44 -14.56
C LEU A 603 18.70 -17.41 -14.29
N VAL A 604 19.29 -16.83 -15.33
CA VAL A 604 20.34 -15.80 -15.18
C VAL A 604 19.79 -14.55 -14.45
N GLY A 605 18.54 -14.17 -14.74
CA GLY A 605 17.87 -13.03 -14.13
C GLY A 605 17.55 -13.21 -12.65
N ASP A 606 17.26 -14.44 -12.22
CA ASP A 606 17.03 -14.79 -10.81
C ASP A 606 18.32 -14.80 -9.97
N HIS A 607 19.48 -14.76 -10.65
CA HIS A 607 20.82 -14.78 -10.04
C HIS A 607 21.68 -13.56 -10.48
N PRO A 608 21.27 -12.32 -10.18
CA PRO A 608 21.95 -11.11 -10.68
C PRO A 608 23.39 -10.93 -10.18
N ALA A 609 23.73 -11.49 -9.02
CA ALA A 609 25.05 -11.38 -8.41
C ALA A 609 26.05 -12.45 -8.87
N ASP A 610 25.64 -13.38 -9.74
CA ASP A 610 26.49 -14.50 -10.16
C ASP A 610 27.32 -14.13 -11.42
N TYR A 611 28.62 -13.92 -11.23
CA TYR A 611 29.51 -13.53 -12.32
C TYR A 611 29.55 -14.55 -13.47
N GLU A 612 29.62 -15.85 -13.17
CA GLU A 612 29.76 -16.90 -14.18
C GLU A 612 28.49 -17.05 -15.01
N LEU A 613 27.30 -16.86 -14.43
CA LEU A 613 26.06 -16.84 -15.20
C LEU A 613 25.98 -15.65 -16.16
N HIS A 614 26.39 -14.45 -15.73
CA HIS A 614 26.26 -13.23 -16.53
C HIS A 614 27.39 -13.07 -17.55
N VAL A 615 28.64 -13.24 -17.14
CA VAL A 615 29.80 -13.06 -18.02
C VAL A 615 30.18 -14.37 -18.71
N GLY A 616 30.14 -15.49 -17.98
CA GLY A 616 30.55 -16.80 -18.48
C GLY A 616 29.49 -17.49 -19.35
N VAL A 617 28.19 -17.32 -19.10
CA VAL A 617 27.12 -18.04 -19.83
C VAL A 617 26.32 -17.12 -20.75
N LEU A 618 25.74 -16.03 -20.23
CA LEU A 618 24.84 -15.16 -21.01
C LEU A 618 25.54 -14.58 -22.25
N ALA A 619 26.79 -14.14 -22.12
CA ALA A 619 27.58 -13.59 -23.23
C ALA A 619 27.92 -14.62 -24.33
N GLN A 620 27.69 -15.91 -24.11
CA GLN A 620 27.86 -16.97 -25.10
C GLN A 620 26.57 -17.29 -25.88
N LEU A 621 25.42 -16.80 -25.44
CA LEU A 621 24.13 -17.07 -26.07
C LEU A 621 24.06 -16.44 -27.47
N ASP A 622 23.52 -17.14 -28.46
CA ASP A 622 23.39 -16.58 -29.82
C ASP A 622 22.49 -15.34 -29.81
N THR A 623 23.03 -14.21 -30.25
CA THR A 623 22.33 -12.92 -30.34
C THR A 623 21.07 -12.96 -31.23
N GLN A 624 21.01 -13.86 -32.23
CA GLN A 624 19.80 -14.04 -33.05
C GLN A 624 18.65 -14.73 -32.28
N GLN A 625 18.98 -15.45 -31.20
CA GLN A 625 18.01 -16.08 -30.31
C GLN A 625 17.72 -15.20 -29.09
N ALA A 626 18.76 -14.56 -28.53
CA ALA A 626 18.66 -13.69 -27.37
C ALA A 626 17.87 -12.40 -27.68
N GLY A 627 18.11 -11.76 -28.83
CA GLY A 627 17.44 -10.51 -29.23
C GLY A 627 15.90 -10.61 -29.18
N PRO A 628 15.27 -11.57 -29.89
CA PRO A 628 13.82 -11.74 -29.84
C PRO A 628 13.28 -12.10 -28.45
N ALA A 629 14.05 -12.80 -27.63
CA ALA A 629 13.63 -13.15 -26.27
C ALA A 629 13.66 -11.93 -25.34
N LEU A 630 14.74 -11.13 -25.39
CA LEU A 630 14.86 -9.89 -24.62
C LEU A 630 13.81 -8.84 -25.04
N ALA A 631 13.51 -8.73 -26.34
CA ALA A 631 12.48 -7.82 -26.85
C ALA A 631 11.05 -8.18 -26.39
N ARG A 632 10.77 -9.47 -26.10
CA ARG A 632 9.46 -9.91 -25.60
C ARG A 632 9.20 -9.50 -24.16
N GLU A 633 10.24 -9.39 -23.34
CA GLU A 633 10.15 -9.10 -21.90
C GLU A 633 11.05 -7.92 -21.49
N PRO A 634 10.66 -6.65 -21.78
CA PRO A 634 11.52 -5.49 -21.58
C PRO A 634 12.01 -5.28 -20.15
N ALA A 635 11.18 -5.59 -19.15
CA ALA A 635 11.56 -5.49 -17.74
C ALA A 635 12.63 -6.53 -17.36
N GLN A 636 12.56 -7.74 -17.92
CA GLN A 636 13.56 -8.78 -17.71
C GLN A 636 14.87 -8.40 -18.41
N ALA A 637 14.79 -7.91 -19.65
CA ALA A 637 15.94 -7.44 -20.41
C ALA A 637 16.69 -6.30 -19.70
N HIS A 638 15.97 -5.28 -19.21
CA HIS A 638 16.57 -4.19 -18.43
C HIS A 638 17.31 -4.72 -17.18
N ASN A 639 16.69 -5.62 -16.41
CA ASN A 639 17.32 -6.18 -15.22
C ASN A 639 18.57 -7.01 -15.55
N LEU A 640 18.54 -7.81 -16.61
CA LEU A 640 19.67 -8.60 -17.08
C LEU A 640 20.84 -7.73 -17.54
N LEU A 641 20.58 -6.73 -18.38
CA LEU A 641 21.61 -5.84 -18.91
C LEU A 641 22.22 -4.95 -17.83
N ARG A 642 21.43 -4.54 -16.84
CA ARG A 642 21.91 -3.82 -15.65
C ARG A 642 22.77 -4.70 -14.77
N ALA A 643 22.36 -5.94 -14.49
CA ALA A 643 23.16 -6.89 -13.73
C ALA A 643 24.50 -7.19 -14.45
N LEU A 644 24.47 -7.40 -15.77
CA LEU A 644 25.68 -7.55 -16.56
C LEU A 644 26.61 -6.33 -16.50
N ALA A 645 26.07 -5.11 -16.40
CA ALA A 645 26.87 -3.89 -16.21
C ALA A 645 27.57 -3.87 -14.83
N GLU A 646 26.96 -4.40 -13.78
CA GLU A 646 27.52 -4.43 -12.42
C GLU A 646 28.76 -5.34 -12.33
N HIS A 647 28.91 -6.33 -13.22
CA HIS A 647 30.04 -7.26 -13.27
C HIS A 647 31.29 -6.72 -13.98
N ILE A 648 31.30 -5.44 -14.39
CA ILE A 648 32.40 -4.85 -15.17
C ILE A 648 33.78 -4.90 -14.51
N HIS A 649 33.83 -4.97 -13.17
CA HIS A 649 35.07 -5.09 -12.41
C HIS A 649 35.28 -6.49 -11.82
N GLY A 650 34.41 -7.45 -12.15
CA GLY A 650 34.37 -8.77 -11.54
C GLY A 650 33.66 -8.77 -10.18
N ASP A 651 33.85 -9.85 -9.42
CA ASP A 651 33.34 -10.01 -8.07
C ASP A 651 34.47 -10.31 -7.07
N ASP A 652 34.16 -10.64 -5.82
CA ASP A 652 35.14 -10.96 -4.78
C ASP A 652 36.03 -12.19 -5.09
N THR A 653 35.62 -13.00 -6.08
CA THR A 653 36.22 -14.28 -6.46
C THR A 653 36.70 -14.34 -7.91
N HIS A 654 36.18 -13.48 -8.79
CA HIS A 654 36.45 -13.45 -10.22
C HIS A 654 37.01 -12.11 -10.63
N ILE A 655 38.16 -12.13 -11.29
CA ILE A 655 38.73 -10.95 -11.95
C ILE A 655 38.41 -11.08 -13.43
N VAL A 656 37.74 -10.07 -13.98
CA VAL A 656 37.41 -10.00 -15.41
C VAL A 656 38.68 -10.18 -16.23
N GLN A 657 38.68 -11.22 -17.07
CA GLN A 657 39.77 -11.44 -18.01
C GLN A 657 39.56 -10.56 -19.24
N PHE A 658 40.66 -10.17 -19.88
CA PHE A 658 40.65 -9.39 -21.11
C PHE A 658 39.76 -10.02 -22.21
N GLY A 659 39.73 -11.36 -22.28
CA GLY A 659 38.89 -12.09 -23.23
C GLY A 659 37.39 -12.04 -22.90
N ASP A 660 37.04 -12.04 -21.62
CA ASP A 660 35.65 -12.03 -21.16
C ASP A 660 35.00 -10.68 -21.46
N ALA A 661 35.72 -9.58 -21.17
CA ALA A 661 35.29 -8.24 -21.52
C ALA A 661 35.03 -8.09 -23.03
N ALA A 662 35.91 -8.64 -23.87
CA ALA A 662 35.71 -8.62 -25.31
C ALA A 662 34.47 -9.43 -25.74
N ALA A 663 34.23 -10.60 -25.14
CA ALA A 663 33.06 -11.43 -25.43
C ALA A 663 31.75 -10.72 -25.08
N VAL A 664 31.69 -10.09 -23.89
CA VAL A 664 30.54 -9.31 -23.43
C VAL A 664 30.24 -8.15 -24.38
N VAL A 665 31.24 -7.34 -24.75
CA VAL A 665 31.02 -6.20 -25.65
C VAL A 665 30.59 -6.66 -27.05
N ILE A 666 31.17 -7.75 -27.57
CA ILE A 666 30.77 -8.30 -28.88
C ILE A 666 29.33 -8.82 -28.83
N TRP A 667 28.94 -9.48 -27.75
CA TRP A 667 27.58 -9.97 -27.56
C TRP A 667 26.57 -8.82 -27.48
N LEU A 668 26.84 -7.81 -26.65
CA LEU A 668 26.01 -6.61 -26.53
C LEU A 668 25.89 -5.84 -27.86
N HIS A 669 26.97 -5.75 -28.63
CA HIS A 669 26.91 -5.21 -29.99
C HIS A 669 25.94 -5.99 -30.88
N GLY A 670 25.92 -7.32 -30.80
CA GLY A 670 24.95 -8.14 -31.54
C GLY A 670 23.50 -7.91 -31.12
N ILE A 671 23.25 -7.69 -29.81
CA ILE A 671 21.92 -7.27 -29.32
C ILE A 671 21.55 -5.88 -29.84
N CYS A 672 22.49 -4.92 -29.84
CA CYS A 672 22.27 -3.60 -30.42
C CYS A 672 21.94 -3.67 -31.92
N ALA A 673 22.67 -4.48 -32.69
CA ALA A 673 22.40 -4.67 -34.11
C ALA A 673 21.00 -5.28 -34.34
N TYR A 674 20.63 -6.29 -33.56
CA TYR A 674 19.28 -6.87 -33.60
C TYR A 674 18.20 -5.81 -33.31
N ALA A 675 18.33 -5.07 -32.21
CA ALA A 675 17.35 -4.08 -31.78
C ALA A 675 17.20 -2.93 -32.80
N ALA A 676 18.32 -2.47 -33.37
CA ALA A 676 18.33 -1.47 -34.43
C ALA A 676 17.60 -1.95 -35.71
N ASP A 677 17.84 -3.19 -36.14
CA ASP A 677 17.19 -3.77 -37.32
C ASP A 677 15.68 -3.98 -37.13
N HIS A 678 15.23 -4.15 -35.89
CA HIS A 678 13.82 -4.41 -35.54
C HIS A 678 13.07 -3.20 -34.98
N ALA A 679 13.73 -2.03 -34.92
CA ALA A 679 13.17 -0.79 -34.36
C ALA A 679 12.73 -0.90 -32.88
N ASP A 680 13.44 -1.71 -32.10
CA ASP A 680 13.27 -1.80 -30.65
C ASP A 680 14.22 -0.81 -29.97
N TRP A 681 13.73 0.42 -29.74
CA TRP A 681 14.56 1.52 -29.28
C TRP A 681 14.93 1.42 -27.81
N ASP A 682 14.04 0.88 -26.98
CA ASP A 682 14.29 0.71 -25.55
C ASP A 682 15.40 -0.35 -25.34
N LEU A 683 15.31 -1.49 -26.04
CA LEU A 683 16.36 -2.51 -25.98
C LEU A 683 17.68 -2.01 -26.59
N LEU A 684 17.63 -1.22 -27.67
CA LEU A 684 18.80 -0.62 -28.29
C LEU A 684 19.52 0.33 -27.34
N GLU A 685 18.79 1.20 -26.65
CA GLU A 685 19.35 2.18 -25.70
C GLU A 685 20.02 1.48 -24.52
N GLU A 686 19.32 0.54 -23.88
CA GLU A 686 19.81 -0.21 -22.72
C GLU A 686 21.05 -1.05 -23.06
N ALA A 687 20.99 -1.82 -24.15
CA ALA A 687 22.13 -2.65 -24.58
C ALA A 687 23.33 -1.78 -24.96
N ALA A 688 23.10 -0.62 -25.57
CA ALA A 688 24.17 0.30 -25.95
C ALA A 688 24.81 0.98 -24.73
N HIS A 689 24.05 1.36 -23.70
CA HIS A 689 24.63 1.88 -22.45
C HIS A 689 25.52 0.84 -21.79
N THR A 690 25.07 -0.41 -21.65
CA THR A 690 25.91 -1.48 -21.08
C THR A 690 27.14 -1.75 -21.97
N MET A 691 26.98 -1.77 -23.30
CA MET A 691 28.08 -1.96 -24.25
C MET A 691 29.16 -0.87 -24.09
N CYS A 692 28.76 0.40 -24.05
CA CYS A 692 29.68 1.52 -23.93
C CYS A 692 30.35 1.57 -22.55
N THR A 693 29.65 1.16 -21.49
CA THR A 693 30.22 1.05 -20.15
C THR A 693 31.38 0.05 -20.14
N TRP A 694 31.17 -1.14 -20.71
CA TRP A 694 32.19 -2.18 -20.84
C TRP A 694 33.33 -1.78 -21.79
N ASP A 695 33.04 -1.23 -22.96
CA ASP A 695 34.06 -0.78 -23.92
C ASP A 695 34.92 0.35 -23.36
N GLY A 696 34.31 1.36 -22.72
CA GLY A 696 35.02 2.50 -22.13
C GLY A 696 36.00 2.09 -21.03
N THR A 697 35.65 1.08 -20.24
CA THR A 697 36.51 0.58 -19.14
C THR A 697 37.63 -0.31 -19.64
N TRP A 698 37.34 -1.21 -20.58
CA TRP A 698 38.26 -2.29 -20.94
C TRP A 698 39.05 -2.09 -22.22
N ASP A 699 38.69 -1.12 -23.07
CA ASP A 699 39.40 -0.81 -24.33
C ASP A 699 39.78 -2.08 -25.13
N GLN A 700 38.76 -2.78 -25.63
CA GLN A 700 38.95 -4.07 -26.28
C GLN A 700 39.01 -3.93 -27.81
N TRP A 701 40.21 -4.04 -28.38
CA TRP A 701 40.42 -3.94 -29.84
C TRP A 701 39.56 -4.93 -30.64
N ASN A 702 39.38 -6.17 -30.16
CA ASN A 702 38.52 -7.17 -30.80
C ASN A 702 37.06 -6.72 -30.93
N ALA A 703 36.55 -6.04 -29.91
CA ALA A 703 35.18 -5.54 -29.89
C ALA A 703 35.03 -4.31 -30.80
N ARG A 704 36.02 -3.41 -30.79
CA ARG A 704 36.05 -2.24 -31.69
C ARG A 704 36.06 -2.63 -33.16
N ASP A 705 36.73 -3.73 -33.52
CA ASP A 705 36.73 -4.25 -34.90
C ASP A 705 35.33 -4.66 -35.38
N LYS A 706 34.39 -4.94 -34.45
CA LYS A 706 32.97 -5.20 -34.77
C LYS A 706 32.14 -3.92 -34.82
N ILE A 707 32.33 -3.03 -33.85
CA ILE A 707 31.53 -1.81 -33.68
C ILE A 707 31.88 -0.76 -34.75
N THR A 708 33.16 -0.59 -35.07
CA THR A 708 33.66 0.43 -36.01
C THR A 708 32.98 0.38 -37.38
N PRO A 709 32.87 -0.78 -38.07
CA PRO A 709 32.16 -0.85 -39.35
C PRO A 709 30.64 -0.79 -39.23
N TRP A 710 30.07 -1.02 -38.04
CA TRP A 710 28.62 -0.97 -37.80
C TRP A 710 28.12 0.47 -37.60
N LEU A 711 28.86 1.33 -36.90
CA LEU A 711 28.43 2.71 -36.63
C LEU A 711 28.03 3.50 -37.90
N PRO A 712 28.76 3.42 -39.04
CA PRO A 712 28.34 4.08 -40.27
C PRO A 712 27.11 3.49 -40.95
N THR A 713 26.68 2.26 -40.61
CA THR A 713 25.48 1.65 -41.21
C THR A 713 24.19 2.14 -40.55
N LEU A 714 24.27 2.76 -39.38
CA LEU A 714 23.14 3.30 -38.65
C LEU A 714 22.60 4.58 -39.29
N SER A 715 21.27 4.72 -39.31
CA SER A 715 20.58 5.91 -39.80
C SER A 715 19.31 6.17 -38.99
N ASN A 716 18.71 7.36 -39.16
CA ASN A 716 17.43 7.74 -38.54
C ASN A 716 17.40 7.53 -37.01
N GLU A 717 16.35 6.93 -36.46
CA GLU A 717 16.14 6.77 -35.02
C GLU A 717 17.28 5.97 -34.35
N ALA A 718 17.75 4.88 -34.97
CA ALA A 718 18.86 4.08 -34.46
C ALA A 718 20.15 4.90 -34.29
N ALA A 719 20.46 5.76 -35.28
CA ALA A 719 21.60 6.66 -35.19
C ALA A 719 21.40 7.77 -34.15
N SER A 720 20.15 8.12 -33.81
CA SER A 720 19.86 9.05 -32.72
C SER A 720 20.18 8.41 -31.38
N VAL A 721 19.62 7.23 -31.12
CA VAL A 721 19.81 6.49 -29.86
C VAL A 721 21.30 6.27 -29.60
N ILE A 722 22.03 5.74 -30.59
CA ILE A 722 23.46 5.47 -30.44
C ILE A 722 24.28 6.77 -30.28
N ALA A 723 23.93 7.84 -30.98
CA ALA A 723 24.61 9.13 -30.77
C ALA A 723 24.35 9.70 -29.38
N ASP A 724 23.19 9.48 -28.80
CA ASP A 724 22.82 9.93 -27.46
C ASP A 724 23.62 9.16 -26.40
N VAL A 725 23.64 7.82 -26.51
CA VAL A 725 24.44 6.95 -25.64
C VAL A 725 25.93 7.29 -25.73
N LEU A 726 26.49 7.50 -26.93
CA LEU A 726 27.89 7.89 -27.09
C LEU A 726 28.23 9.25 -26.46
N ARG A 727 27.26 10.19 -26.37
CA ARG A 727 27.48 11.46 -25.67
C ARG A 727 27.58 11.26 -24.16
N ASP A 728 26.82 10.31 -23.63
CA ASP A 728 26.81 10.00 -22.19
C ASP A 728 28.01 9.12 -21.78
N HIS A 729 28.67 8.48 -22.74
CA HIS A 729 29.83 7.61 -22.53
C HIS A 729 31.09 8.11 -23.27
N PRO A 730 31.70 9.23 -22.83
CA PRO A 730 32.84 9.84 -23.52
C PRO A 730 34.07 8.92 -23.59
N ASP A 731 34.29 8.08 -22.57
CA ASP A 731 35.39 7.12 -22.51
C ASP A 731 35.28 6.03 -23.58
N SER A 732 34.07 5.61 -23.95
CA SER A 732 33.87 4.74 -25.11
C SER A 732 33.89 5.54 -26.42
N ALA A 733 33.27 6.73 -26.45
CA ALA A 733 33.21 7.54 -27.66
C ALA A 733 34.60 7.96 -28.19
N GLN A 734 35.58 8.23 -27.33
CA GLN A 734 36.94 8.58 -27.75
C GLN A 734 37.59 7.47 -28.60
N HIS A 735 37.22 6.21 -28.36
CA HIS A 735 37.71 5.03 -29.06
C HIS A 735 37.34 5.03 -30.55
N PHE A 736 36.21 5.67 -30.87
CA PHE A 736 35.65 5.75 -32.22
C PHE A 736 35.83 7.13 -32.86
N SER A 737 36.63 8.02 -32.26
CA SER A 737 36.89 9.39 -32.74
C SER A 737 37.25 9.51 -34.22
N HIS A 738 37.94 8.52 -34.79
CA HIS A 738 38.30 8.49 -36.21
C HIS A 738 37.09 8.45 -37.16
N ILE A 739 35.91 8.02 -36.69
CA ILE A 739 34.65 8.00 -37.45
C ILE A 739 34.03 9.41 -37.56
N ALA A 740 34.42 10.37 -36.70
CA ALA A 740 33.90 11.73 -36.73
C ALA A 740 34.08 12.41 -38.12
N ASP A 741 35.15 12.05 -38.84
CA ASP A 741 35.45 12.58 -40.17
C ASP A 741 34.92 11.73 -41.33
N ASP A 742 34.41 10.52 -41.04
CA ASP A 742 33.77 9.67 -42.04
C ASP A 742 32.45 10.30 -42.49
N ARG A 743 32.34 10.61 -43.78
CA ARG A 743 31.14 11.23 -44.35
C ARG A 743 29.99 10.26 -44.58
N THR A 744 30.24 8.97 -44.48
CA THR A 744 29.23 7.92 -44.63
C THR A 744 28.41 7.72 -43.34
N ALA A 745 28.98 8.05 -42.18
CA ALA A 745 28.29 7.98 -40.89
C ALA A 745 27.26 9.11 -40.70
N ASP A 746 26.19 8.80 -39.96
CA ASP A 746 25.12 9.75 -39.63
C ASP A 746 25.70 11.02 -38.94
N PRO A 747 25.24 12.23 -39.32
CA PRO A 747 25.72 13.47 -38.72
C PRO A 747 25.64 13.53 -37.18
N ARG A 748 24.66 12.85 -36.57
CA ARG A 748 24.48 12.82 -35.11
C ARG A 748 25.59 12.01 -34.43
N ILE A 749 25.89 10.82 -34.95
CA ILE A 749 26.99 9.96 -34.46
C ILE A 749 28.31 10.71 -34.60
N ARG A 750 28.57 11.29 -35.78
CA ARG A 750 29.78 12.09 -36.00
C ARG A 750 29.90 13.26 -35.04
N GLN A 751 28.78 13.93 -34.72
CA GLN A 751 28.78 15.04 -33.78
C GLN A 751 29.09 14.57 -32.36
N ALA A 752 28.48 13.46 -31.90
CA ALA A 752 28.75 12.86 -30.59
C ALA A 752 30.24 12.55 -30.41
N LEU A 753 30.88 11.97 -31.42
CA LEU A 753 32.31 11.61 -31.43
C LEU A 753 33.26 12.81 -31.49
N ARG A 754 32.82 13.97 -32.02
CA ARG A 754 33.62 15.21 -31.98
C ARG A 754 33.58 15.87 -30.62
N THR A 755 32.46 15.80 -29.94
CA THR A 755 32.30 16.40 -28.61
C THR A 755 33.12 15.67 -27.54
N SER A 756 33.39 14.37 -27.71
CA SER A 756 34.21 13.60 -26.76
C SER A 756 35.73 13.82 -26.91
N THR A 757 36.21 14.31 -28.06
CA THR A 757 37.65 14.58 -28.31
C THR A 757 38.10 15.99 -27.90
N ALA A 758 37.18 16.86 -27.49
CA ALA A 758 37.45 18.24 -27.11
C ALA A 758 37.58 18.46 -25.58
N GLY A 759 37.49 17.39 -24.78
CA GLY A 759 37.55 17.39 -23.32
C GLY A 759 38.94 17.18 -22.75
#